data_AF-A0A3N1D1H0-F1
#
_entry.id   AF-A0A3N1D1H0-F1
#
_cell.length_a   1.000
_cell.length_b   1.000
_cell.length_c   1.000
_cell.angle_alpha   90.00
_cell.angle_beta   90.00
_cell.angle_gamma   90.00
#
_symmetry.space_group_name_H-M   'P 1'
#
loop_
_entity.id
_entity.type
_entity.pdbx_description
1 polymer ?
#
loop_
_entity_poly.entity_id
_entity_poly.type
_entity_poly.pdbx_seq_one_letter_code
_entity_poly.pdbx_strand_id
1 'polypeptide(L)'
;MSWQGSMQCIVTNKTGGPITNVSVSHAWNATQSTSAPELSNGDSILTPFSIETGSGGSDLWTISCVDASGETWGRTDKQCDIEEEDYDSGEAVRITFGPLSEGWSVTLPLSSSCTDNYYDDNGPADLEPSPPYSAMAEIITATALGFVPEVGNLLSGIVYVFWAPSLTGISPWTQIVQQTAQLIDQRIEQEIYQSVEDTLNGLQNDLADYLQAVPTQDYPVIADYWIAADAFFDHDMPSFQQSGYEVNLLPLFAQAANLHLVLLRDGVLFGQTWGWNGAQMQKVQQKLTKQIETYSDYANQYYKQGLQQITLDTLPDDHECEPFASVNRYVRQMTLGVTDLVAVWPYLDPSVYPTPVTPYLDREIYSDPIGTCDDSGPISIDPAQTPTEPITRIAVWGGDRIDAAQVTYPSGGGPGGITQTPRMGDSNGGSDQPPHGGVFDLTNSSQVTVAAGLGSQIPNAFSFTFADGSQTGELGGGYQEGEPFGFSYPGEIMSRLHINGISDFFGSADCAVFGFKFPSFGRLTALTWNGDAWSADSPVGTLTTSAAPALAVFGDALYCFYQGDLDGTLHYCVFDGANWSADQQVPGVQITGSPAAAEFDGRLYVAHQGPGTDTDTDLWCSVFDGQTWQTDTNIPWVGVTAGPALAVYDGSLYCLYKGAGTGSHEGMWCIRHDGSVWQQPNTRVPGVQMTGRPTAVTYGDLLYCFYQGSGSDQLGGDGALWFVRFDGASWSDPQRVSDVGISGSPAAVVFDDALYVLHDGWENIPSAPLWYSVFDGSDWQPDLQVPNAAGATGPAAATFDDTLYCLHQTPAQAPSIEAVRILYIASPTAVELDGFAALPGSRTPLPLLTEFASREDWPEQRNRYWTAMSRRSGAPRPPRR
;
A
#
# COMPACT_ATOMS: atom_id res chain seq x y z
N MET A 1 14.71 3.89 -51.82
CA MET A 1 15.90 3.95 -52.71
C MET A 1 17.05 3.33 -51.94
N SER A 2 18.00 2.65 -52.59
CA SER A 2 19.17 2.04 -51.93
C SER A 2 20.44 2.80 -52.30
N TRP A 3 21.27 3.16 -51.33
CA TRP A 3 22.58 3.78 -51.55
C TRP A 3 23.69 2.98 -50.83
N GLN A 4 24.94 3.15 -51.30
CA GLN A 4 26.12 2.44 -50.77
C GLN A 4 27.23 3.45 -50.54
N GLY A 5 27.82 3.43 -49.34
CA GLY A 5 28.80 4.42 -48.91
C GLY A 5 29.84 3.87 -47.93
N SER A 6 31.00 4.53 -47.86
CA SER A 6 32.02 4.25 -46.83
C SER A 6 31.90 5.26 -45.69
N MET A 7 31.80 4.77 -44.46
CA MET A 7 31.79 5.55 -43.22
C MET A 7 32.96 5.14 -42.31
N GLN A 8 33.08 5.78 -41.16
CA GLN A 8 34.01 5.37 -40.11
C GLN A 8 33.25 4.84 -38.90
N CYS A 9 33.82 3.85 -38.23
CA CYS A 9 33.27 3.27 -37.00
C CYS A 9 34.30 3.40 -35.87
N ILE A 10 33.90 4.03 -34.76
CA ILE A 10 34.69 4.14 -33.53
C ILE A 10 34.17 3.11 -32.54
N VAL A 11 35.05 2.20 -32.13
CA VAL A 11 34.73 1.18 -31.11
C VAL A 11 35.47 1.51 -29.83
N THR A 12 34.75 1.62 -28.73
CA THR A 12 35.26 1.97 -27.40
C THR A 12 35.00 0.84 -26.40
N ASN A 13 36.01 0.45 -25.62
CA ASN A 13 35.87 -0.53 -24.54
C ASN A 13 35.64 0.17 -23.19
N LYS A 14 34.52 -0.12 -22.50
CA LYS A 14 34.27 0.27 -21.10
C LYS A 14 33.83 -0.91 -20.23
N THR A 15 34.20 -2.13 -20.60
CA THR A 15 33.82 -3.38 -19.90
C THR A 15 34.42 -3.54 -18.51
N GLY A 16 35.38 -2.69 -18.12
CA GLY A 16 36.14 -2.83 -16.87
C GLY A 16 37.40 -3.71 -17.00
N GLY A 17 37.59 -4.42 -18.12
CA GLY A 17 38.77 -5.26 -18.40
C GLY A 17 39.19 -5.21 -19.88
N PRO A 18 40.34 -5.80 -20.26
CA PRO A 18 40.73 -5.90 -21.68
C PRO A 18 39.84 -6.91 -22.43
N ILE A 19 39.56 -6.61 -23.70
CA ILE A 19 38.81 -7.48 -24.60
C ILE A 19 39.59 -7.73 -25.90
N THR A 20 39.41 -8.91 -26.48
CA THR A 20 40.06 -9.37 -27.72
C THR A 20 39.01 -9.83 -28.73
N ASN A 21 39.41 -10.14 -29.98
CA ASN A 21 38.51 -10.63 -31.04
C ASN A 21 37.23 -9.79 -31.20
N VAL A 22 37.38 -8.47 -31.10
CA VAL A 22 36.25 -7.54 -31.23
C VAL A 22 35.79 -7.54 -32.68
N SER A 23 34.52 -7.85 -32.91
CA SER A 23 33.89 -7.83 -34.22
C SER A 23 32.61 -7.01 -34.17
N VAL A 24 32.43 -6.17 -35.19
CA VAL A 24 31.22 -5.38 -35.40
C VAL A 24 30.77 -5.66 -36.82
N SER A 25 29.48 -5.89 -37.00
CA SER A 25 28.88 -6.01 -38.33
C SER A 25 27.48 -5.41 -38.37
N HIS A 26 27.11 -4.95 -39.57
CA HIS A 26 25.80 -4.43 -39.89
C HIS A 26 25.23 -5.24 -41.05
N ALA A 27 23.95 -5.57 -41.00
CA ALA A 27 23.30 -6.40 -42.00
C ALA A 27 22.06 -5.70 -42.57
N TRP A 28 22.19 -5.20 -43.80
CA TRP A 28 21.06 -4.81 -44.64
C TRP A 28 21.30 -5.40 -46.04
N ASN A 29 20.60 -6.49 -46.38
CA ASN A 29 20.75 -7.31 -47.60
C ASN A 29 22.13 -7.96 -47.88
N ALA A 30 23.19 -7.55 -47.18
CA ALA A 30 24.49 -8.24 -47.08
C ALA A 30 25.21 -7.82 -45.78
N THR A 31 25.93 -8.76 -45.14
CA THR A 31 26.68 -8.47 -43.91
C THR A 31 27.99 -7.76 -44.23
N GLN A 32 28.17 -6.56 -43.68
CA GLN A 32 29.44 -5.83 -43.70
C GLN A 32 30.04 -5.84 -42.31
N SER A 33 31.35 -6.11 -42.18
CA SER A 33 31.99 -6.27 -40.87
C SER A 33 33.35 -5.60 -40.78
N THR A 34 33.70 -5.21 -39.57
CA THR A 34 35.03 -4.77 -39.16
C THR A 34 35.43 -5.53 -37.91
N SER A 35 36.74 -5.62 -37.66
CA SER A 35 37.26 -6.17 -36.43
C SER A 35 38.35 -5.28 -35.86
N ALA A 36 38.40 -5.23 -34.53
CA ALA A 36 39.44 -4.52 -33.80
C ALA A 36 40.39 -5.52 -33.13
N PRO A 37 41.69 -5.18 -33.02
CA PRO A 37 42.64 -5.92 -32.19
C PRO A 37 42.28 -5.78 -30.70
N GLU A 38 43.10 -6.36 -29.80
CA GLU A 38 42.91 -6.22 -28.35
C GLU A 38 42.73 -4.75 -27.92
N LEU A 39 41.67 -4.48 -27.15
CA LEU A 39 41.34 -3.16 -26.60
C LEU A 39 41.40 -3.21 -25.07
N SER A 40 42.23 -2.37 -24.46
CA SER A 40 42.24 -2.20 -23.00
C SER A 40 40.99 -1.43 -22.55
N ASN A 41 40.65 -1.52 -21.26
CA ASN A 41 39.53 -0.73 -20.73
C ASN A 41 39.81 0.77 -20.88
N GLY A 42 38.87 1.49 -21.51
CA GLY A 42 38.97 2.91 -21.87
C GLY A 42 39.53 3.18 -23.27
N ASP A 43 40.09 2.19 -23.96
CA ASP A 43 40.65 2.38 -25.31
C ASP A 43 39.53 2.57 -26.35
N SER A 44 39.85 3.32 -27.41
CA SER A 44 38.99 3.49 -28.58
C SER A 44 39.77 3.32 -29.87
N ILE A 45 39.18 2.68 -30.88
CA ILE A 45 39.80 2.52 -32.20
C ILE A 45 38.84 2.95 -33.30
N LEU A 46 39.39 3.66 -34.28
CA LEU A 46 38.69 4.08 -35.50
C LEU A 46 38.98 3.07 -36.61
N THR A 47 37.95 2.47 -37.19
CA THR A 47 38.06 1.53 -38.31
C THR A 47 37.18 1.94 -39.49
N PRO A 48 37.66 1.83 -40.75
CA PRO A 48 36.83 2.04 -41.92
C PRO A 48 35.70 1.00 -41.97
N PHE A 49 34.48 1.43 -42.26
CA PHE A 49 33.30 0.57 -42.29
C PHE A 49 32.45 0.90 -43.53
N SER A 50 32.10 -0.09 -44.33
CA SER A 50 31.23 0.12 -45.51
C SER A 50 29.82 -0.31 -45.18
N ILE A 51 28.82 0.47 -45.59
CA ILE A 51 27.42 0.16 -45.35
C ILE A 51 26.61 0.28 -46.65
N GLU A 52 25.59 -0.57 -46.77
CA GLU A 52 24.51 -0.43 -47.75
C GLU A 52 23.23 -0.14 -46.95
N THR A 53 22.46 0.88 -47.31
CA THR A 53 21.18 1.19 -46.64
C THR A 53 20.10 1.63 -47.64
N GLY A 54 18.84 1.59 -47.19
CA GLY A 54 17.69 2.01 -47.99
C GLY A 54 16.33 1.65 -47.39
N SER A 55 15.26 2.14 -48.01
CA SER A 55 13.89 2.08 -47.44
C SER A 55 13.30 0.66 -47.34
N GLY A 56 12.97 0.22 -46.11
CA GLY A 56 12.07 -0.91 -45.84
C GLY A 56 12.70 -2.27 -45.50
N GLY A 57 13.93 -2.31 -44.94
CA GLY A 57 14.55 -3.53 -44.40
C GLY A 57 15.03 -3.34 -42.96
N SER A 58 15.35 -4.44 -42.25
CA SER A 58 15.80 -4.41 -40.85
C SER A 58 17.30 -4.05 -40.74
N ASP A 59 17.62 -2.93 -40.09
CA ASP A 59 19.00 -2.47 -39.82
C ASP A 59 19.59 -3.16 -38.57
N LEU A 60 20.05 -4.41 -38.74
CA LEU A 60 20.56 -5.24 -37.65
C LEU A 60 22.07 -5.08 -37.44
N TRP A 61 22.47 -4.91 -36.18
CA TRP A 61 23.86 -4.82 -35.73
C TRP A 61 24.27 -6.07 -34.97
N THR A 62 25.39 -6.68 -35.34
CA THR A 62 25.99 -7.80 -34.59
C THR A 62 27.35 -7.41 -34.07
N ILE A 63 27.52 -7.50 -32.76
CA ILE A 63 28.74 -7.10 -32.07
C ILE A 63 29.19 -8.21 -31.13
N SER A 64 30.48 -8.54 -31.15
CA SER A 64 31.07 -9.57 -30.29
C SER A 64 32.48 -9.23 -29.84
N CYS A 65 32.92 -9.80 -28.71
CA CYS A 65 34.29 -9.76 -28.22
C CYS A 65 34.59 -11.00 -27.35
N VAL A 66 35.86 -11.20 -26.99
CA VAL A 66 36.32 -12.21 -26.04
C VAL A 66 36.96 -11.51 -24.86
N ASP A 67 36.49 -11.79 -23.65
CA ASP A 67 37.00 -11.13 -22.44
C ASP A 67 38.34 -11.72 -21.95
N ALA A 68 38.87 -11.16 -20.86
CA ALA A 68 40.11 -11.59 -20.24
C ALA A 68 40.07 -13.03 -19.66
N SER A 69 38.89 -13.59 -19.42
CA SER A 69 38.69 -14.97 -18.96
C SER A 69 38.68 -15.98 -20.12
N GLY A 70 38.58 -15.50 -21.36
CA GLY A 70 38.47 -16.30 -22.58
C GLY A 70 37.03 -16.62 -22.98
N GLU A 71 36.04 -16.04 -22.29
CA GLU A 71 34.63 -16.17 -22.62
C GLU A 71 34.26 -15.26 -23.80
N THR A 72 33.45 -15.79 -24.73
CA THR A 72 32.99 -15.04 -25.91
C THR A 72 31.64 -14.41 -25.63
N TRP A 73 31.59 -13.09 -25.77
CA TRP A 73 30.39 -12.27 -25.61
C TRP A 73 29.96 -11.80 -26.99
N GLY A 74 28.69 -11.95 -27.34
CA GLY A 74 28.19 -11.46 -28.62
C GLY A 74 26.68 -11.39 -28.67
N ARG A 75 26.17 -10.38 -29.37
CA ARG A 75 24.73 -10.15 -29.55
C ARG A 75 24.46 -9.56 -30.93
N THR A 76 23.33 -9.94 -31.51
CA THR A 76 22.77 -9.35 -32.74
C THR A 76 21.47 -8.66 -32.37
N ASP A 77 21.33 -7.38 -32.68
CA ASP A 77 20.13 -6.62 -32.36
C ASP A 77 19.91 -5.40 -33.27
N LYS A 78 18.68 -4.92 -33.34
CA LYS A 78 18.36 -3.62 -33.93
C LYS A 78 18.64 -2.54 -32.89
N GLN A 79 19.40 -1.49 -33.24
CA GLN A 79 19.73 -0.42 -32.28
C GLN A 79 19.56 1.00 -32.83
N CYS A 80 19.94 1.23 -34.08
CA CYS A 80 19.74 2.50 -34.75
C CYS A 80 19.50 2.26 -36.24
N ASP A 81 18.55 2.98 -36.81
CA ASP A 81 18.37 3.06 -38.27
C ASP A 81 19.43 4.01 -38.85
N ILE A 82 20.00 3.67 -40.00
CA ILE A 82 20.95 4.55 -40.72
C ILE A 82 20.32 5.08 -42.00
N GLU A 83 20.22 6.41 -42.09
CA GLU A 83 19.63 7.11 -43.23
C GLU A 83 20.69 7.80 -44.12
N GLU A 84 20.25 8.34 -45.26
CA GLU A 84 21.11 9.02 -46.24
C GLU A 84 21.77 10.26 -45.64
N GLU A 85 21.07 10.94 -44.73
CA GLU A 85 21.51 12.14 -44.03
C GLU A 85 22.69 11.87 -43.07
N ASP A 86 22.76 10.66 -42.52
CA ASP A 86 23.84 10.23 -41.64
C ASP A 86 25.14 10.00 -42.41
N TYR A 87 25.02 9.46 -43.62
CA TYR A 87 26.13 9.32 -44.54
C TYR A 87 26.67 10.69 -44.99
N ASP A 88 25.79 11.60 -45.38
CA ASP A 88 26.16 12.93 -45.87
C ASP A 88 26.82 13.80 -44.78
N SER A 89 26.59 13.49 -43.49
CA SER A 89 27.22 14.17 -42.36
C SER A 89 28.74 13.95 -42.28
N GLY A 90 29.23 12.80 -42.75
CA GLY A 90 30.64 12.38 -42.61
C GLY A 90 31.09 12.06 -41.18
N GLU A 91 30.19 12.05 -40.20
CA GLU A 91 30.48 11.65 -38.82
C GLU A 91 30.64 10.13 -38.68
N ALA A 92 31.40 9.70 -37.66
CA ALA A 92 31.66 8.29 -37.42
C ALA A 92 30.55 7.67 -36.53
N VAL A 93 30.13 6.44 -36.86
CA VAL A 93 29.28 5.61 -35.99
C VAL A 93 30.07 5.26 -34.73
N ARG A 94 29.47 5.41 -33.55
CA ARG A 94 30.13 5.15 -32.26
C ARG A 94 29.51 3.95 -31.56
N ILE A 95 30.37 3.01 -31.18
CA ILE A 95 30.02 1.76 -30.52
C ILE A 95 30.76 1.71 -29.21
N THR A 96 30.03 1.56 -28.11
CA THR A 96 30.63 1.43 -26.78
C THR A 96 30.24 0.10 -26.16
N PHE A 97 31.23 -0.74 -25.83
CA PHE A 97 31.03 -1.90 -24.97
C PHE A 97 30.93 -1.44 -23.51
N GLY A 98 29.81 -1.72 -22.85
CA GLY A 98 29.65 -1.50 -21.41
C GLY A 98 30.25 -2.66 -20.61
N PRO A 99 30.12 -2.65 -19.28
CA PRO A 99 30.30 -3.83 -18.43
C PRO A 99 29.68 -5.08 -19.07
N LEU A 100 30.32 -6.24 -18.96
CA LEU A 100 29.91 -7.45 -19.69
C LEU A 100 28.48 -7.93 -19.34
N SER A 101 27.93 -7.48 -18.20
CA SER A 101 26.53 -7.66 -17.79
C SER A 101 25.54 -6.65 -18.42
N GLU A 102 26.03 -5.56 -19.00
CA GLU A 102 25.25 -4.43 -19.54
C GLU A 102 25.23 -4.39 -21.07
N GLY A 103 26.04 -5.20 -21.75
CA GLY A 103 26.05 -5.34 -23.21
C GLY A 103 26.81 -4.22 -23.95
N TRP A 104 26.24 -3.72 -25.05
CA TRP A 104 26.83 -2.69 -25.89
C TRP A 104 25.78 -1.68 -26.36
N SER A 105 26.24 -0.48 -26.74
CA SER A 105 25.38 0.57 -27.29
C SER A 105 25.95 1.16 -28.58
N VAL A 106 25.07 1.45 -29.53
CA VAL A 106 25.34 2.31 -30.70
C VAL A 106 24.70 3.67 -30.42
N THR A 107 25.50 4.74 -30.40
CA THR A 107 25.06 6.04 -29.87
C THR A 107 24.82 7.12 -30.92
N LEU A 108 25.10 6.84 -32.20
CA LEU A 108 24.91 7.76 -33.31
C LEU A 108 24.40 6.97 -34.53
N PRO A 109 23.36 7.48 -35.22
CA PRO A 109 23.57 8.67 -36.05
C PRO A 109 22.58 9.85 -35.83
N LEU A 110 22.65 10.90 -36.67
CA LEU A 110 22.08 12.24 -36.44
C LEU A 110 20.64 12.43 -36.97
N SER A 111 20.25 11.68 -38.00
CA SER A 111 18.99 11.85 -38.75
C SER A 111 17.76 11.43 -37.94
N SER A 112 17.92 10.39 -37.13
CA SER A 112 16.94 9.91 -36.16
C SER A 112 17.64 9.69 -34.83
N SER A 113 17.10 10.29 -33.76
CA SER A 113 17.48 9.88 -32.40
C SER A 113 17.20 8.38 -32.30
N CYS A 114 18.22 7.54 -32.05
CA CYS A 114 18.06 6.10 -31.90
C CYS A 114 16.98 5.78 -30.85
N THR A 115 15.73 5.66 -31.28
CA THR A 115 14.58 5.41 -30.42
C THR A 115 14.41 3.93 -30.10
N ASP A 116 15.22 3.07 -30.71
CA ASP A 116 15.29 1.62 -30.44
C ASP A 116 16.46 1.25 -29.50
N ASN A 117 16.96 2.19 -28.69
CA ASN A 117 17.96 1.91 -27.65
C ASN A 117 17.32 1.48 -26.31
N TYR A 118 16.52 0.40 -26.35
CA TYR A 118 16.57 -0.78 -25.46
C TYR A 118 15.48 -1.78 -25.91
N TYR A 119 15.91 -2.91 -26.48
CA TYR A 119 15.35 -4.28 -26.50
C TYR A 119 13.83 -4.46 -26.27
N ASP A 120 13.04 -5.09 -27.15
CA ASP A 120 13.34 -6.15 -28.13
C ASP A 120 12.52 -6.03 -29.44
N ASP A 121 13.02 -6.67 -30.51
CA ASP A 121 12.24 -7.00 -31.71
C ASP A 121 11.46 -8.31 -31.50
N ASN A 122 10.15 -8.27 -31.80
CA ASN A 122 9.16 -9.35 -31.92
C ASN A 122 8.55 -9.94 -30.62
N GLY A 123 7.28 -9.62 -30.37
CA GLY A 123 6.48 -10.15 -29.25
C GLY A 123 6.59 -9.26 -28.00
N PRO A 124 5.61 -9.26 -27.08
CA PRO A 124 5.70 -8.47 -25.87
C PRO A 124 6.92 -8.98 -25.10
N ALA A 125 8.00 -8.21 -25.09
CA ALA A 125 8.86 -8.22 -23.93
C ALA A 125 7.92 -7.84 -22.78
N ASP A 126 7.60 -8.82 -21.94
CA ASP A 126 7.04 -8.61 -20.62
C ASP A 126 7.97 -7.61 -19.89
N LEU A 127 7.76 -6.31 -20.11
CA LEU A 127 7.88 -5.36 -19.02
C LEU A 127 7.00 -5.96 -17.96
N GLU A 128 7.62 -6.50 -16.89
CA GLU A 128 6.87 -6.99 -15.73
C GLU A 128 5.71 -6.02 -15.49
N PRO A 129 4.46 -6.48 -15.53
CA PRO A 129 3.33 -5.59 -15.44
C PRO A 129 3.17 -5.15 -13.99
N SER A 130 4.02 -4.21 -13.56
CA SER A 130 3.88 -3.30 -12.43
C SER A 130 5.12 -2.41 -12.39
N PRO A 131 5.05 -1.11 -12.04
CA PRO A 131 6.24 -0.38 -11.62
C PRO A 131 6.70 -0.98 -10.27
N PRO A 132 7.76 -1.80 -10.19
CA PRO A 132 8.10 -2.47 -8.93
C PRO A 132 8.49 -1.45 -7.87
N TYR A 133 9.02 -0.28 -8.26
CA TYR A 133 9.52 0.71 -7.31
C TYR A 133 8.44 1.68 -6.78
N SER A 134 7.59 2.23 -7.66
CA SER A 134 6.55 3.19 -7.23
C SER A 134 5.46 2.52 -6.41
N ALA A 135 4.97 1.35 -6.85
CA ALA A 135 4.01 0.58 -6.07
C ALA A 135 4.64 0.11 -4.74
N MET A 136 5.90 -0.32 -4.75
CA MET A 136 6.58 -0.69 -3.49
C MET A 136 6.79 0.50 -2.55
N ALA A 137 7.03 1.71 -3.07
CA ALA A 137 7.13 2.91 -2.24
C ALA A 137 5.79 3.23 -1.56
N GLU A 138 4.66 3.04 -2.25
CA GLU A 138 3.33 3.12 -1.64
C GLU A 138 3.15 2.04 -0.57
N ILE A 139 3.41 0.77 -0.89
CA ILE A 139 3.25 -0.35 0.06
C ILE A 139 4.12 -0.15 1.30
N ILE A 140 5.36 0.34 1.15
CA ILE A 140 6.24 0.68 2.28
C ILE A 140 5.63 1.81 3.10
N THR A 141 5.09 2.84 2.44
CA THR A 141 4.43 3.97 3.12
C THR A 141 3.24 3.48 3.94
N ALA A 142 2.34 2.72 3.32
CA ALA A 142 1.18 2.16 3.98
C ALA A 142 1.55 1.17 5.09
N THR A 143 2.50 0.28 4.83
CA THR A 143 3.02 -0.67 5.82
C THR A 143 3.61 0.07 7.01
N ALA A 144 4.43 1.10 6.80
CA ALA A 144 5.12 1.73 7.91
C ALA A 144 4.24 2.62 8.78
N LEU A 145 3.10 3.09 8.24
CA LEU A 145 2.08 3.78 9.03
C LEU A 145 1.44 2.86 10.07
N GLY A 146 1.49 1.54 9.86
CA GLY A 146 1.05 0.53 10.83
C GLY A 146 2.02 0.29 11.99
N PHE A 147 3.23 0.90 12.01
CA PHE A 147 4.15 0.80 13.15
C PHE A 147 3.99 1.93 14.15
N VAL A 148 4.43 1.66 15.39
CA VAL A 148 4.90 2.71 16.28
C VAL A 148 6.00 3.50 15.56
N PRO A 149 5.85 4.82 15.37
CA PRO A 149 6.77 5.57 14.54
C PRO A 149 8.15 5.68 15.19
N GLU A 150 9.18 5.48 14.38
CA GLU A 150 10.58 5.70 14.72
C GLU A 150 11.21 6.73 13.77
N VAL A 151 12.12 7.56 14.28
CA VAL A 151 12.79 8.61 13.51
C VAL A 151 13.47 8.01 12.28
N GLY A 152 13.11 8.48 11.09
CA GLY A 152 13.75 8.12 9.83
C GLY A 152 13.47 6.70 9.32
N ASN A 153 12.75 5.85 10.06
CA ASN A 153 12.53 4.46 9.67
C ASN A 153 11.72 4.36 8.35
N LEU A 154 10.54 4.97 8.30
CA LEU A 154 9.71 5.00 7.08
C LEU A 154 10.48 5.63 5.90
N LEU A 155 11.13 6.77 6.12
CA LEU A 155 11.88 7.47 5.08
C LEU A 155 13.03 6.62 4.53
N SER A 156 13.73 5.89 5.40
CA SER A 156 14.84 5.03 5.01
C SER A 156 14.40 3.90 4.08
N GLY A 157 13.21 3.32 4.29
CA GLY A 157 12.65 2.29 3.41
C GLY A 157 12.43 2.81 1.99
N ILE A 158 11.87 4.02 1.86
CA ILE A 158 11.65 4.65 0.55
C ILE A 158 12.99 5.00 -0.12
N VAL A 159 13.95 5.53 0.64
CA VAL A 159 15.31 5.81 0.13
C VAL A 159 16.02 4.53 -0.33
N TYR A 160 15.81 3.41 0.38
CA TYR A 160 16.34 2.12 -0.03
C TYR A 160 15.78 1.67 -1.38
N VAL A 161 14.45 1.70 -1.56
CA VAL A 161 13.79 1.28 -2.82
C VAL A 161 14.36 2.00 -4.04
N PHE A 162 14.61 3.30 -3.92
CA PHE A 162 15.03 4.10 -5.06
C PHE A 162 16.55 4.14 -5.29
N TRP A 163 17.39 3.81 -4.28
CA TRP A 163 18.83 4.04 -4.37
C TRP A 163 19.75 2.95 -3.79
N ALA A 164 19.22 1.84 -3.28
CA ALA A 164 19.99 0.62 -3.01
C ALA A 164 20.43 -0.03 -4.35
N PRO A 165 21.43 -0.94 -4.39
CA PRO A 165 21.99 -1.43 -5.65
C PRO A 165 20.90 -2.04 -6.54
N SER A 166 20.72 -1.44 -7.73
CA SER A 166 19.76 -1.87 -8.74
C SER A 166 20.03 -3.31 -9.13
N LEU A 167 19.05 -4.21 -8.91
CA LEU A 167 19.11 -5.62 -9.29
C LEU A 167 19.29 -5.80 -10.82
N THR A 168 18.92 -4.77 -11.60
CA THR A 168 18.88 -4.76 -13.07
C THR A 168 19.94 -3.86 -13.72
N GLY A 169 20.75 -3.14 -12.94
CA GLY A 169 21.73 -2.15 -13.46
C GLY A 169 21.13 -0.82 -13.95
N ILE A 170 19.80 -0.67 -13.96
CA ILE A 170 19.08 0.54 -14.37
C ILE A 170 18.53 1.25 -13.13
N SER A 171 18.72 2.57 -13.05
CA SER A 171 18.18 3.41 -11.98
C SER A 171 16.65 3.29 -11.92
N PRO A 172 16.04 3.09 -10.73
CA PRO A 172 14.59 3.11 -10.56
C PRO A 172 13.92 4.37 -11.14
N TRP A 173 14.58 5.52 -11.05
CA TRP A 173 14.12 6.79 -11.60
C TRP A 173 14.04 6.78 -13.12
N THR A 174 15.02 6.17 -13.79
CA THR A 174 15.02 5.99 -15.25
C THR A 174 13.85 5.12 -15.69
N GLN A 175 13.57 4.04 -14.96
CA GLN A 175 12.46 3.14 -15.27
C GLN A 175 11.10 3.84 -15.19
N ILE A 176 10.88 4.66 -14.14
CA ILE A 176 9.64 5.42 -13.97
C ILE A 176 9.41 6.39 -15.14
N VAL A 177 10.47 7.09 -15.57
CA VAL A 177 10.40 8.04 -16.70
C VAL A 177 10.14 7.32 -18.00
N GLN A 178 10.84 6.22 -18.28
CA GLN A 178 10.66 5.44 -19.49
C GLN A 178 9.22 4.94 -19.64
N GLN A 179 8.66 4.38 -18.56
CA GLN A 179 7.27 3.93 -18.53
C GLN A 179 6.30 5.07 -18.82
N THR A 180 6.49 6.23 -18.16
CA THR A 180 5.60 7.38 -18.36
C THR A 180 5.70 7.94 -19.77
N ALA A 181 6.91 8.04 -20.35
CA ALA A 181 7.10 8.54 -21.71
C ALA A 181 6.44 7.64 -22.77
N GLN A 182 6.47 6.31 -22.56
CA GLN A 182 5.79 5.33 -23.41
C GLN A 182 4.26 5.43 -23.33
N LEU A 183 3.69 5.77 -22.17
CA LEU A 183 2.23 5.86 -21.98
C LEU A 183 1.56 6.96 -22.80
N ILE A 184 2.21 8.11 -22.94
CA ILE A 184 1.60 9.33 -23.50
C ILE A 184 2.21 9.72 -24.86
N ASP A 185 3.00 8.82 -25.46
CA ASP A 185 3.70 9.00 -26.75
C ASP A 185 4.38 10.40 -26.87
N GLN A 186 4.95 10.85 -25.76
CA GLN A 186 5.58 12.16 -25.65
C GLN A 186 6.99 12.00 -25.10
N ARG A 187 7.96 12.41 -25.94
CA ARG A 187 9.36 12.43 -25.57
C ARG A 187 9.60 13.51 -24.52
N ILE A 188 10.26 13.15 -23.43
CA ILE A 188 10.86 14.13 -22.53
C ILE A 188 12.19 14.56 -23.15
N GLU A 189 12.42 15.87 -23.28
CA GLU A 189 13.70 16.38 -23.73
C GLU A 189 14.82 15.87 -22.80
N GLN A 190 15.92 15.38 -23.40
CA GLN A 190 17.03 14.78 -22.64
C GLN A 190 17.58 15.73 -21.56
N GLU A 191 17.60 17.03 -21.85
CA GLU A 191 18.07 18.07 -20.91
C GLU A 191 17.15 18.18 -19.68
N ILE A 192 15.84 18.01 -19.85
CA ILE A 192 14.85 18.06 -18.76
C ILE A 192 14.99 16.83 -17.88
N TYR A 193 15.10 15.65 -18.49
CA TYR A 193 15.33 14.41 -17.75
C TYR A 193 16.64 14.47 -16.94
N GLN A 194 17.75 14.91 -17.57
CA GLN A 194 19.02 15.03 -16.88
C GLN A 194 18.94 16.02 -15.70
N SER A 195 18.24 17.15 -15.88
CA SER A 195 18.02 18.11 -14.81
C SER A 195 17.25 17.51 -13.63
N VAL A 196 16.22 16.71 -13.89
CA VAL A 196 15.43 16.07 -12.84
C VAL A 196 16.22 14.98 -12.14
N GLU A 197 17.01 14.20 -12.88
CA GLU A 197 17.92 13.20 -12.32
C GLU A 197 18.99 13.84 -11.42
N ASP A 198 19.58 14.96 -11.84
CA ASP A 198 20.54 15.71 -11.02
C ASP A 198 19.90 16.22 -9.71
N THR A 199 18.65 16.70 -9.79
CA THR A 199 17.86 17.08 -8.60
C THR A 199 17.62 15.89 -7.67
N LEU A 200 17.21 14.74 -8.19
CA LEU A 200 17.00 13.52 -7.40
C LEU A 200 18.29 13.04 -6.71
N ASN A 201 19.43 13.14 -7.40
CA ASN A 201 20.74 12.84 -6.82
C ASN A 201 21.11 13.82 -5.69
N GLY A 202 20.75 15.11 -5.83
CA GLY A 202 20.90 16.12 -4.78
C GLY A 202 20.11 15.73 -3.53
N LEU A 203 18.79 15.57 -3.68
CA LEU A 203 17.87 15.21 -2.59
C LEU A 203 18.27 13.89 -1.91
N GLN A 204 18.76 12.91 -2.66
CA GLN A 204 19.29 11.67 -2.11
C GLN A 204 20.41 11.93 -1.09
N ASN A 205 21.35 12.82 -1.41
CA ASN A 205 22.48 13.09 -0.53
C ASN A 205 22.00 13.75 0.77
N ASP A 206 21.07 14.70 0.69
CA ASP A 206 20.53 15.39 1.86
C ASP A 206 19.73 14.44 2.76
N LEU A 207 18.92 13.56 2.16
CA LEU A 207 18.21 12.49 2.87
C LEU A 207 19.18 11.50 3.51
N ALA A 208 20.24 11.11 2.81
CA ALA A 208 21.25 10.20 3.34
C ALA A 208 22.01 10.81 4.53
N ASP A 209 22.27 12.12 4.52
CA ASP A 209 22.91 12.82 5.63
C ASP A 209 21.98 12.88 6.86
N TYR A 210 20.69 13.18 6.67
CA TYR A 210 19.68 13.09 7.73
C TYR A 210 19.60 11.68 8.32
N LEU A 211 19.44 10.64 7.48
CA LEU A 211 19.31 9.25 7.92
C LEU A 211 20.58 8.73 8.63
N GLN A 212 21.77 9.18 8.25
CA GLN A 212 23.02 8.84 8.94
C GLN A 212 23.18 9.56 10.29
N ALA A 213 22.51 10.68 10.50
CA ALA A 213 22.52 11.36 11.79
C ALA A 213 21.65 10.63 12.83
N VAL A 214 20.57 9.98 12.39
CA VAL A 214 19.60 9.31 13.29
C VAL A 214 20.23 8.34 14.30
N PRO A 215 21.12 7.40 13.91
CA PRO A 215 21.69 6.43 14.85
C PRO A 215 22.64 7.06 15.88
N THR A 216 23.09 8.30 15.66
CA THR A 216 23.98 9.01 16.61
C THR A 216 23.24 9.49 17.84
N GLN A 217 21.91 9.65 17.74
CA GLN A 217 21.05 10.25 18.78
C GLN A 217 21.50 11.67 19.20
N ASP A 218 22.32 12.35 18.39
CA ASP A 218 22.66 13.76 18.58
C ASP A 218 21.51 14.62 18.04
N TYR A 219 20.52 14.84 18.90
CA TYR A 219 19.25 15.48 18.56
C TYR A 219 19.38 16.85 17.87
N PRO A 220 20.25 17.79 18.31
CA PRO A 220 20.53 19.00 17.56
C PRO A 220 21.04 18.75 16.14
N VAL A 221 21.91 17.77 15.94
CA VAL A 221 22.46 17.43 14.62
C VAL A 221 21.38 16.82 13.73
N ILE A 222 20.53 15.95 14.26
CA ILE A 222 19.38 15.38 13.54
C ILE A 222 18.45 16.51 13.07
N ALA A 223 18.13 17.46 13.96
CA ALA A 223 17.30 18.62 13.61
C ALA A 223 17.94 19.49 12.51
N ASP A 224 19.26 19.73 12.58
CA ASP A 224 19.96 20.55 11.57
C ASP A 224 19.91 19.90 10.18
N TYR A 225 20.13 18.58 10.07
CA TYR A 225 20.02 17.88 8.80
C TYR A 225 18.57 17.77 8.30
N TRP A 226 17.61 17.60 9.20
CA TRP A 226 16.19 17.65 8.84
C TRP A 226 15.82 19.02 8.25
N ILE A 227 16.23 20.12 8.88
CA ILE A 227 15.95 21.49 8.42
C ILE A 227 16.58 21.73 7.04
N ALA A 228 17.79 21.21 6.81
CA ALA A 228 18.45 21.30 5.52
C ALA A 228 17.66 20.55 4.44
N ALA A 229 17.30 19.28 4.69
CA ALA A 229 16.54 18.46 3.75
C ALA A 229 15.19 19.11 3.41
N ASP A 230 14.44 19.59 4.41
CA ASP A 230 13.17 20.31 4.24
C ASP A 230 13.31 21.54 3.32
N ALA A 231 14.38 22.31 3.51
CA ALA A 231 14.65 23.50 2.69
C ALA A 231 15.03 23.15 1.24
N PHE A 232 15.73 22.03 1.01
CA PHE A 232 16.06 21.57 -0.34
C PHE A 232 14.82 21.05 -1.07
N PHE A 233 13.92 20.32 -0.39
CA PHE A 233 12.64 19.97 -0.99
C PHE A 233 11.83 21.21 -1.41
N ASP A 234 11.74 22.23 -0.56
CA ASP A 234 11.07 23.49 -0.92
C ASP A 234 11.69 24.17 -2.16
N HIS A 235 13.02 24.04 -2.34
CA HIS A 235 13.74 24.60 -3.47
C HIS A 235 13.56 23.79 -4.76
N ASP A 236 13.60 22.46 -4.65
CA ASP A 236 13.78 21.53 -5.76
C ASP A 236 12.48 20.93 -6.29
N MET A 237 11.40 20.91 -5.48
CA MET A 237 10.09 20.41 -5.92
C MET A 237 9.58 21.00 -7.26
N PRO A 238 9.79 22.30 -7.58
CA PRO A 238 9.41 22.87 -8.87
C PRO A 238 10.08 22.20 -10.09
N SER A 239 11.23 21.55 -9.94
CA SER A 239 11.92 20.84 -11.04
C SER A 239 11.10 19.65 -11.57
N PHE A 240 10.20 19.10 -10.76
CA PHE A 240 9.27 18.03 -11.15
C PHE A 240 7.95 18.56 -11.72
N GLN A 241 7.79 19.89 -11.78
CA GLN A 241 6.56 20.57 -12.20
C GLN A 241 6.80 21.48 -13.41
N GLN A 242 7.71 21.06 -14.30
CA GLN A 242 8.11 21.87 -15.44
C GLN A 242 6.95 22.01 -16.43
N SER A 243 6.69 23.26 -16.83
CA SER A 243 5.62 23.60 -17.78
C SER A 243 5.81 22.86 -19.11
N GLY A 244 4.76 22.17 -19.55
CA GLY A 244 4.77 21.35 -20.76
C GLY A 244 5.12 19.88 -20.53
N TYR A 245 5.56 19.51 -19.32
CA TYR A 245 5.98 18.15 -18.96
C TYR A 245 5.29 17.65 -17.69
N GLU A 246 4.24 18.33 -17.22
CA GLU A 246 3.62 18.03 -15.93
C GLU A 246 3.04 16.61 -15.87
N VAL A 247 2.47 16.11 -16.97
CA VAL A 247 1.97 14.73 -17.06
C VAL A 247 3.13 13.73 -17.13
N ASN A 248 4.18 14.03 -17.91
CA ASN A 248 5.36 13.19 -18.06
C ASN A 248 6.16 13.02 -16.77
N LEU A 249 6.24 14.09 -15.95
CA LEU A 249 6.97 14.10 -14.70
C LEU A 249 6.10 13.71 -13.49
N LEU A 250 4.79 13.48 -13.69
CA LEU A 250 3.85 13.26 -12.60
C LEU A 250 4.23 12.11 -11.66
N PRO A 251 4.67 10.93 -12.17
CA PRO A 251 5.10 9.85 -11.29
C PRO A 251 6.37 10.19 -10.50
N LEU A 252 7.31 10.93 -11.07
CA LEU A 252 8.48 11.43 -10.33
C LEU A 252 8.10 12.47 -9.27
N PHE A 253 7.20 13.39 -9.62
CA PHE A 253 6.63 14.36 -8.68
C PHE A 253 5.99 13.64 -7.49
N ALA A 254 5.19 12.60 -7.73
CA ALA A 254 4.52 11.85 -6.67
C ALA A 254 5.52 11.20 -5.70
N GLN A 255 6.62 10.63 -6.21
CA GLN A 255 7.66 10.06 -5.34
C GLN A 255 8.42 11.13 -4.56
N ALA A 256 8.78 12.26 -5.19
CA ALA A 256 9.43 13.37 -4.52
C ALA A 256 8.54 14.01 -3.44
N ALA A 257 7.24 14.17 -3.74
CA ALA A 257 6.23 14.61 -2.79
C ALA A 257 6.10 13.64 -1.62
N ASN A 258 6.03 12.33 -1.87
CA ASN A 258 5.95 11.31 -0.82
C ASN A 258 7.15 11.37 0.14
N LEU A 259 8.38 11.46 -0.40
CA LEU A 259 9.60 11.64 0.39
C LEU A 259 9.54 12.89 1.29
N HIS A 260 9.08 14.02 0.74
CA HIS A 260 8.95 15.27 1.49
C HIS A 260 7.89 15.17 2.59
N LEU A 261 6.72 14.61 2.31
CA LEU A 261 5.64 14.45 3.29
C LEU A 261 6.05 13.52 4.43
N VAL A 262 6.74 12.43 4.13
CA VAL A 262 7.31 11.52 5.14
C VAL A 262 8.37 12.22 6.00
N LEU A 263 9.27 13.02 5.38
CA LEU A 263 10.23 13.83 6.14
C LEU A 263 9.50 14.82 7.06
N LEU A 264 8.47 15.53 6.55
CA LEU A 264 7.68 16.47 7.33
C LEU A 264 6.99 15.80 8.53
N ARG A 265 6.46 14.59 8.33
CA ARG A 265 5.86 13.76 9.38
C ARG A 265 6.85 13.47 10.52
N ASP A 266 8.11 13.12 10.21
CA ASP A 266 9.14 12.94 11.24
C ASP A 266 9.34 14.22 12.07
N GLY A 267 9.36 15.38 11.42
CA GLY A 267 9.48 16.67 12.11
C GLY A 267 8.32 16.94 13.07
N VAL A 268 7.08 16.58 12.67
CA VAL A 268 5.89 16.67 13.53
C VAL A 268 5.97 15.73 14.72
N LEU A 269 6.40 14.48 14.52
CA LEU A 269 6.39 13.47 15.57
C LEU A 269 7.54 13.63 16.57
N PHE A 270 8.73 14.02 16.09
CA PHE A 270 9.95 13.94 16.88
C PHE A 270 10.63 15.28 17.14
N GLY A 271 10.17 16.37 16.51
CA GLY A 271 10.77 17.70 16.66
C GLY A 271 10.87 18.17 18.11
N GLN A 272 9.92 17.80 18.97
CA GLN A 272 9.98 18.12 20.41
C GLN A 272 11.16 17.41 21.10
N THR A 273 11.38 16.13 20.78
CA THR A 273 12.56 15.37 21.24
C THR A 273 13.86 16.00 20.75
N TRP A 274 13.82 16.64 19.57
CA TRP A 274 14.96 17.37 19.04
C TRP A 274 15.20 18.75 19.67
N GLY A 275 14.31 19.21 20.56
CA GLY A 275 14.42 20.48 21.26
C GLY A 275 13.65 21.64 20.61
N TRP A 276 12.76 21.37 19.64
CA TRP A 276 11.88 22.40 19.09
C TRP A 276 10.81 22.84 20.09
N ASN A 277 10.43 24.11 20.02
CA ASN A 277 9.34 24.66 20.83
C ASN A 277 7.98 24.51 20.12
N GLY A 278 6.88 24.75 20.85
CA GLY A 278 5.52 24.58 20.32
C GLY A 278 5.21 25.40 19.05
N ALA A 279 5.82 26.59 18.88
CA ALA A 279 5.61 27.38 17.67
C ALA A 279 6.31 26.77 16.44
N GLN A 280 7.47 26.13 16.64
CA GLN A 280 8.14 25.38 15.57
C GLN A 280 7.34 24.13 15.21
N MET A 281 6.89 23.36 16.21
CA MET A 281 6.04 22.18 15.98
C MET A 281 4.77 22.54 15.20
N GLN A 282 4.07 23.60 15.61
CA GLN A 282 2.86 24.07 14.93
C GLN A 282 3.14 24.50 13.49
N LYS A 283 4.29 25.14 13.23
CA LYS A 283 4.68 25.54 11.87
C LYS A 283 4.91 24.32 10.97
N VAL A 284 5.57 23.29 11.47
CA VAL A 284 5.83 22.06 10.69
C VAL A 284 4.54 21.28 10.45
N GLN A 285 3.66 21.18 11.46
CA GLN A 285 2.32 20.60 11.30
C GLN A 285 1.51 21.33 10.21
N GLN A 286 1.45 22.66 10.27
CA GLN A 286 0.74 23.46 9.25
C GLN A 286 1.34 23.28 7.85
N LYS A 287 2.67 23.14 7.75
CA LYS A 287 3.34 22.86 6.48
C LYS A 287 2.96 21.48 5.96
N LEU A 288 3.00 20.44 6.80
CA LEU A 288 2.60 19.08 6.43
C LEU A 288 1.17 19.04 5.88
N THR A 289 0.19 19.50 6.66
CA THR A 289 -1.23 19.51 6.25
C THR A 289 -1.43 20.28 4.94
N LYS A 290 -0.77 21.44 4.77
CA LYS A 290 -0.84 22.23 3.54
C LYS A 290 -0.19 21.52 2.33
N GLN A 291 0.95 20.85 2.53
CA GLN A 291 1.63 20.15 1.44
C GLN A 291 0.89 18.87 1.04
N ILE A 292 0.24 18.17 1.98
CA ILE A 292 -0.69 17.07 1.65
C ILE A 292 -1.75 17.57 0.67
N GLU A 293 -2.43 18.68 0.98
CA GLU A 293 -3.45 19.28 0.11
C GLU A 293 -2.85 19.72 -1.24
N THR A 294 -1.78 20.50 -1.22
CA THR A 294 -1.16 21.09 -2.42
C THR A 294 -0.64 20.02 -3.38
N TYR A 295 0.04 18.99 -2.86
CA TYR A 295 0.56 17.91 -3.68
C TYR A 295 -0.56 17.02 -4.21
N SER A 296 -1.59 16.74 -3.40
CA SER A 296 -2.76 15.97 -3.83
C SER A 296 -3.50 16.67 -4.98
N ASP A 297 -3.71 17.98 -4.87
CA ASP A 297 -4.39 18.77 -5.90
C ASP A 297 -3.63 18.77 -7.23
N TYR A 298 -2.31 18.99 -7.17
CA TYR A 298 -1.45 18.94 -8.35
C TYR A 298 -1.49 17.55 -9.02
N ALA A 299 -1.29 16.50 -8.22
CA ALA A 299 -1.31 15.12 -8.70
C ALA A 299 -2.64 14.77 -9.39
N ASN A 300 -3.76 15.08 -8.74
CA ASN A 300 -5.10 14.83 -9.25
C ASN A 300 -5.42 15.65 -10.51
N GLN A 301 -4.96 16.89 -10.59
CA GLN A 301 -5.17 17.75 -11.76
C GLN A 301 -4.51 17.15 -13.00
N TYR A 302 -3.21 16.84 -12.91
CA TYR A 302 -2.45 16.41 -14.07
C TYR A 302 -2.69 14.94 -14.44
N TYR A 303 -3.07 14.10 -13.47
CA TYR A 303 -3.63 12.77 -13.78
C TYR A 303 -4.89 12.89 -14.65
N LYS A 304 -5.85 13.75 -14.26
CA LYS A 304 -7.08 13.97 -15.03
C LYS A 304 -6.79 14.55 -16.42
N GLN A 305 -5.80 15.45 -16.52
CA GLN A 305 -5.38 16.01 -17.80
C GLN A 305 -4.80 14.95 -18.74
N GLY A 306 -3.87 14.12 -18.26
CA GLY A 306 -3.29 13.05 -19.08
C GLY A 306 -4.32 11.98 -19.45
N LEU A 307 -5.23 11.63 -18.53
CA LEU A 307 -6.34 10.72 -18.82
C LEU A 307 -7.25 11.27 -19.93
N GLN A 308 -7.57 12.57 -19.85
CA GLN A 308 -8.36 13.23 -20.89
C GLN A 308 -7.63 13.22 -22.23
N GLN A 309 -6.31 13.45 -22.23
CA GLN A 309 -5.50 13.47 -23.44
C GLN A 309 -5.46 12.09 -24.12
N ILE A 310 -5.07 11.03 -23.40
CA ILE A 310 -5.00 9.68 -23.97
C ILE A 310 -6.37 9.21 -24.48
N THR A 311 -7.45 9.55 -23.77
CA THR A 311 -8.82 9.23 -24.20
C THR A 311 -9.22 9.92 -25.51
N LEU A 312 -8.67 11.10 -25.79
CA LEU A 312 -8.96 11.86 -27.01
C LEU A 312 -8.03 11.47 -28.18
N ASP A 313 -6.78 11.15 -27.87
CA ASP A 313 -5.73 10.87 -28.86
C ASP A 313 -5.79 9.41 -29.36
N THR A 314 -6.26 8.47 -28.54
CA THR A 314 -6.42 7.07 -28.94
C THR A 314 -7.67 6.88 -29.80
N LEU A 315 -7.46 6.46 -31.05
CA LEU A 315 -8.52 6.05 -31.97
C LEU A 315 -8.80 4.55 -31.84
N PRO A 316 -10.05 4.10 -32.12
CA PRO A 316 -10.34 2.67 -32.24
C PRO A 316 -9.42 2.02 -33.28
N ASP A 317 -8.92 0.84 -32.95
CA ASP A 317 -8.13 0.00 -33.84
C ASP A 317 -9.03 -0.99 -34.61
N ASP A 318 -8.46 -1.69 -35.59
CA ASP A 318 -9.20 -2.67 -36.40
C ASP A 318 -9.67 -3.89 -35.57
N HIS A 319 -9.15 -4.02 -34.34
CA HIS A 319 -9.37 -5.10 -33.39
C HIS A 319 -10.33 -4.68 -32.24
N GLU A 320 -10.86 -3.45 -32.18
CA GLU A 320 -11.80 -2.98 -31.13
C GLU A 320 -11.27 -3.12 -29.68
N CYS A 321 -9.97 -3.40 -29.49
CA CYS A 321 -9.29 -3.39 -28.19
C CYS A 321 -9.02 -1.96 -27.75
N GLU A 322 -8.87 -1.03 -28.70
CA GLU A 322 -8.76 0.39 -28.44
C GLU A 322 -10.14 1.08 -28.44
N PRO A 323 -10.38 2.05 -27.53
CA PRO A 323 -9.40 2.73 -26.69
C PRO A 323 -9.16 2.08 -25.31
N PHE A 324 -9.79 0.93 -25.00
CA PHE A 324 -9.69 0.33 -23.67
C PHE A 324 -8.25 0.04 -23.29
N ALA A 325 -7.47 -0.58 -24.19
CA ALA A 325 -6.08 -0.94 -23.92
C ALA A 325 -5.22 0.26 -23.51
N SER A 326 -5.17 1.32 -24.33
CA SER A 326 -4.35 2.51 -24.05
C SER A 326 -4.83 3.27 -22.81
N VAL A 327 -6.15 3.48 -22.67
CA VAL A 327 -6.72 4.21 -21.52
C VAL A 327 -6.51 3.42 -20.23
N ASN A 328 -6.77 2.11 -20.23
CA ASN A 328 -6.55 1.25 -19.08
C ASN A 328 -5.08 1.21 -18.66
N ARG A 329 -4.16 1.11 -19.62
CA ARG A 329 -2.71 1.14 -19.32
C ARG A 329 -2.30 2.45 -18.64
N TYR A 330 -2.78 3.59 -19.12
CA TYR A 330 -2.55 4.88 -18.48
C TYR A 330 -3.12 4.91 -17.05
N VAL A 331 -4.40 4.53 -16.88
CA VAL A 331 -5.06 4.52 -15.56
C VAL A 331 -4.32 3.61 -14.59
N ARG A 332 -3.98 2.38 -15.01
CA ARG A 332 -3.26 1.41 -14.17
C ARG A 332 -1.90 1.94 -13.74
N GLN A 333 -1.08 2.43 -14.68
CA GLN A 333 0.27 2.89 -14.35
C GLN A 333 0.25 4.15 -13.49
N MET A 334 -0.64 5.11 -13.76
CA MET A 334 -0.81 6.29 -12.91
C MET A 334 -1.43 5.96 -11.56
N THR A 335 -2.25 4.91 -11.46
CA THR A 335 -2.77 4.44 -10.17
C THR A 335 -1.63 3.97 -9.28
N LEU A 336 -0.83 3.03 -9.79
CA LEU A 336 0.31 2.44 -9.09
C LEU A 336 1.47 3.42 -8.85
N GLY A 337 1.58 4.45 -9.69
CA GLY A 337 2.66 5.44 -9.64
C GLY A 337 2.34 6.72 -8.87
N VAL A 338 1.05 7.08 -8.77
CA VAL A 338 0.60 8.42 -8.36
C VAL A 338 -0.62 8.34 -7.44
N THR A 339 -1.77 7.84 -7.92
CA THR A 339 -3.04 8.08 -7.19
C THR A 339 -3.19 7.21 -5.94
N ASP A 340 -2.56 6.04 -5.88
CA ASP A 340 -2.51 5.25 -4.65
C ASP A 340 -1.71 6.00 -3.56
N LEU A 341 -0.60 6.65 -3.92
CA LEU A 341 0.14 7.52 -2.99
C LEU A 341 -0.70 8.70 -2.52
N VAL A 342 -1.41 9.36 -3.44
CA VAL A 342 -2.30 10.49 -3.11
C VAL A 342 -3.37 10.06 -2.09
N ALA A 343 -3.91 8.84 -2.23
CA ALA A 343 -4.88 8.29 -1.28
C ALA A 343 -4.26 7.94 0.09
N VAL A 344 -2.97 7.60 0.14
CA VAL A 344 -2.23 7.32 1.39
C VAL A 344 -1.75 8.59 2.10
N TRP A 345 -1.47 9.70 1.40
CA TRP A 345 -0.92 10.91 2.00
C TRP A 345 -1.70 11.51 3.19
N PRO A 346 -3.05 11.51 3.23
CA PRO A 346 -3.79 11.98 4.41
C PRO A 346 -3.43 11.23 5.69
N TYR A 347 -3.09 9.94 5.60
CA TYR A 347 -2.69 9.12 6.75
C TYR A 347 -1.33 9.54 7.34
N LEU A 348 -0.54 10.33 6.62
CA LEU A 348 0.73 10.86 7.11
C LEU A 348 0.56 11.99 8.15
N ASP A 349 -0.63 12.58 8.29
CA ASP A 349 -0.88 13.68 9.24
C ASP A 349 -1.12 13.15 10.67
N PRO A 350 -0.17 13.33 11.61
CA PRO A 350 -0.31 12.80 12.97
C PRO A 350 -1.35 13.54 13.81
N SER A 351 -1.83 14.71 13.38
CA SER A 351 -2.93 15.40 14.06
C SER A 351 -4.28 14.74 13.79
N VAL A 352 -4.41 14.03 12.67
CA VAL A 352 -5.58 13.24 12.29
C VAL A 352 -5.39 11.77 12.69
N TYR A 353 -4.18 11.22 12.47
CA TYR A 353 -3.82 9.83 12.76
C TYR A 353 -2.66 9.75 13.77
N PRO A 354 -2.91 9.97 15.07
CA PRO A 354 -1.88 10.04 16.11
C PRO A 354 -1.32 8.67 16.52
N THR A 355 -2.00 7.58 16.15
CA THR A 355 -1.61 6.20 16.43
C THR A 355 -1.34 5.43 15.14
N PRO A 356 -0.65 4.28 15.20
CA PRO A 356 -0.46 3.44 14.02
C PRO A 356 -1.78 3.16 13.31
N VAL A 357 -1.77 3.25 11.99
CA VAL A 357 -2.94 3.15 11.12
C VAL A 357 -2.58 2.36 9.86
N THR A 358 -3.51 1.56 9.36
CA THR A 358 -3.33 0.90 8.06
C THR A 358 -4.18 1.62 7.02
N PRO A 359 -3.57 2.25 6.00
CA PRO A 359 -4.31 2.87 4.91
C PRO A 359 -5.22 1.87 4.18
N TYR A 360 -6.30 2.40 3.61
CA TYR A 360 -7.30 1.61 2.89
C TYR A 360 -7.40 2.06 1.43
N LEU A 361 -7.22 1.11 0.51
CA LEU A 361 -7.33 1.32 -0.93
C LEU A 361 -8.33 0.32 -1.51
N ASP A 362 -9.45 0.81 -2.07
CA ASP A 362 -10.52 -0.01 -2.66
C ASP A 362 -10.67 0.18 -4.18
N ARG A 363 -9.63 0.64 -4.86
CA ARG A 363 -9.63 0.69 -6.33
C ARG A 363 -9.34 -0.68 -6.95
N GLU A 364 -9.89 -0.94 -8.13
CA GLU A 364 -9.53 -2.11 -8.96
C GLU A 364 -8.71 -1.62 -10.17
N ILE A 365 -7.58 -2.27 -10.44
CA ILE A 365 -6.78 -2.08 -11.66
C ILE A 365 -6.93 -3.29 -12.57
N TYR A 366 -6.70 -3.13 -13.88
CA TYR A 366 -6.93 -4.19 -14.86
C TYR A 366 -5.69 -4.46 -15.73
N SER A 367 -5.44 -5.72 -16.06
CA SER A 367 -4.40 -6.14 -17.01
C SER A 367 -4.62 -5.55 -18.41
N ASP A 368 -3.60 -5.65 -19.26
CA ASP A 368 -3.83 -5.45 -20.69
C ASP A 368 -4.72 -6.58 -21.24
N PRO A 369 -5.50 -6.31 -22.31
CA PRO A 369 -6.31 -7.33 -22.95
C PRO A 369 -5.45 -8.39 -23.61
N ILE A 370 -5.84 -9.66 -23.44
CA ILE A 370 -5.24 -10.80 -24.13
C ILE A 370 -6.20 -11.27 -25.22
N GLY A 371 -5.84 -11.08 -26.49
CA GLY A 371 -6.70 -11.34 -27.66
C GLY A 371 -7.07 -10.07 -28.41
N THR A 372 -7.78 -10.20 -29.54
CA THR A 372 -8.01 -9.11 -30.49
C THR A 372 -9.44 -8.58 -30.56
N CYS A 373 -10.38 -8.96 -29.68
CA CYS A 373 -11.77 -8.45 -29.63
C CYS A 373 -12.56 -8.35 -30.97
N ASP A 374 -12.07 -8.95 -32.06
CA ASP A 374 -12.51 -8.72 -33.44
C ASP A 374 -14.01 -9.00 -33.64
N ASP A 375 -14.52 -10.00 -32.91
CA ASP A 375 -15.89 -10.49 -33.02
C ASP A 375 -16.75 -10.12 -31.79
N SER A 376 -16.11 -9.63 -30.72
CA SER A 376 -16.75 -9.33 -29.43
C SER A 376 -17.03 -7.84 -29.20
N GLY A 377 -16.39 -6.95 -29.97
CA GLY A 377 -16.56 -5.50 -29.86
C GLY A 377 -15.86 -4.90 -28.64
N PRO A 378 -16.11 -3.62 -28.32
CA PRO A 378 -15.31 -2.90 -27.33
C PRO A 378 -15.48 -3.45 -25.92
N ILE A 379 -14.36 -3.58 -25.21
CA ILE A 379 -14.32 -4.03 -23.82
C ILE A 379 -15.04 -3.01 -22.93
N SER A 380 -16.05 -3.46 -22.18
CA SER A 380 -16.82 -2.62 -21.27
C SER A 380 -16.77 -3.17 -19.85
N ILE A 381 -15.93 -2.55 -19.02
CA ILE A 381 -15.84 -2.81 -17.59
C ILE A 381 -16.22 -1.52 -16.86
N ASP A 382 -17.26 -1.56 -16.03
CA ASP A 382 -17.68 -0.42 -15.22
C ASP A 382 -16.81 -0.33 -13.95
N PRO A 383 -15.95 0.70 -13.80
CA PRO A 383 -15.10 0.86 -12.63
C PRO A 383 -15.91 1.15 -11.35
N ALA A 384 -17.20 1.52 -11.43
CA ALA A 384 -18.06 1.66 -10.26
C ALA A 384 -18.57 0.29 -9.73
N GLN A 385 -18.36 -0.78 -10.49
CA GLN A 385 -18.78 -2.14 -10.15
C GLN A 385 -17.60 -2.99 -9.69
N THR A 386 -16.82 -2.50 -8.73
CA THR A 386 -15.73 -3.25 -8.11
C THR A 386 -16.27 -4.43 -7.29
N PRO A 387 -15.61 -5.60 -7.31
CA PRO A 387 -15.88 -6.65 -6.34
C PRO A 387 -15.63 -6.15 -4.92
N THR A 388 -16.54 -6.47 -4.00
CA THR A 388 -16.45 -6.14 -2.57
C THR A 388 -16.03 -7.35 -1.73
N GLU A 389 -15.78 -8.50 -2.35
CA GLU A 389 -15.36 -9.73 -1.70
C GLU A 389 -14.38 -10.50 -2.61
N PRO A 390 -13.49 -11.33 -2.04
CA PRO A 390 -12.55 -12.10 -2.84
C PRO A 390 -13.23 -13.20 -3.65
N ILE A 391 -12.56 -13.68 -4.68
CA ILE A 391 -13.02 -14.83 -5.47
C ILE A 391 -13.01 -16.08 -4.58
N THR A 392 -14.11 -16.82 -4.57
CA THR A 392 -14.25 -18.10 -3.86
C THR A 392 -14.17 -19.31 -4.78
N ARG A 393 -14.37 -19.14 -6.08
CA ARG A 393 -14.23 -20.24 -7.05
C ARG A 393 -13.93 -19.72 -8.46
N ILE A 394 -13.01 -20.38 -9.14
CA ILE A 394 -12.73 -20.19 -10.57
C ILE A 394 -13.02 -21.49 -11.30
N ALA A 395 -13.82 -21.44 -12.38
CA ALA A 395 -13.98 -22.53 -13.31
C ALA A 395 -13.49 -22.09 -14.70
N VAL A 396 -12.61 -22.88 -15.31
CA VAL A 396 -12.08 -22.66 -16.65
C VAL A 396 -12.41 -23.87 -17.50
N TRP A 397 -13.07 -23.64 -18.63
CA TRP A 397 -13.28 -24.63 -19.68
C TRP A 397 -12.25 -24.38 -20.77
N GLY A 398 -11.42 -25.39 -21.04
CA GLY A 398 -10.45 -25.33 -22.12
C GLY A 398 -10.31 -26.66 -22.85
N GLY A 399 -9.62 -26.59 -23.98
CA GLY A 399 -9.29 -27.70 -24.86
C GLY A 399 -7.98 -27.41 -25.56
N ASP A 400 -8.03 -27.23 -26.88
CA ASP A 400 -6.87 -26.71 -27.63
C ASP A 400 -6.52 -25.26 -27.21
N ARG A 401 -7.50 -24.51 -26.70
CA ARG A 401 -7.40 -23.10 -26.28
C ARG A 401 -8.31 -22.84 -25.07
N ILE A 402 -8.44 -21.58 -24.63
CA ILE A 402 -9.42 -21.19 -23.61
C ILE A 402 -10.78 -20.97 -24.27
N ASP A 403 -11.77 -21.79 -23.91
CA ASP A 403 -13.12 -21.67 -24.45
C ASP A 403 -13.98 -20.75 -23.60
N ALA A 404 -13.96 -20.93 -22.27
CA ALA A 404 -14.78 -20.13 -21.37
C ALA A 404 -14.25 -20.12 -19.93
N ALA A 405 -14.71 -19.15 -19.13
CA ALA A 405 -14.46 -19.10 -17.70
C ALA A 405 -15.67 -18.59 -16.91
N GLN A 406 -15.69 -18.91 -15.61
CA GLN A 406 -16.69 -18.43 -14.67
C GLN A 406 -16.04 -18.19 -13.30
N VAL A 407 -16.43 -17.08 -12.66
CA VAL A 407 -15.93 -16.66 -11.35
C VAL A 407 -17.10 -16.63 -10.36
N THR A 408 -16.88 -17.13 -9.15
CA THR A 408 -17.85 -17.08 -8.04
C THR A 408 -17.26 -16.31 -6.87
N TYR A 409 -18.12 -15.56 -6.19
CA TYR A 409 -17.84 -14.73 -5.04
C TYR A 409 -18.76 -15.17 -3.88
N PRO A 410 -18.53 -14.70 -2.64
CA PRO A 410 -19.55 -14.68 -1.61
C PRO A 410 -20.83 -13.98 -2.11
N SER A 411 -21.96 -14.28 -1.47
CA SER A 411 -23.27 -13.77 -1.91
C SER A 411 -23.26 -12.24 -2.04
N GLY A 412 -23.45 -11.75 -3.27
CA GLY A 412 -23.48 -10.32 -3.58
C GLY A 412 -22.11 -9.62 -3.62
N GLY A 413 -21.00 -10.36 -3.49
CA GLY A 413 -19.67 -9.77 -3.35
C GLY A 413 -18.90 -9.53 -4.65
N GLY A 414 -19.42 -9.99 -5.79
CA GLY A 414 -18.81 -9.81 -7.10
C GLY A 414 -19.17 -8.47 -7.77
N PRO A 415 -18.65 -8.22 -8.98
CA PRO A 415 -18.90 -6.99 -9.73
C PRO A 415 -20.38 -6.63 -9.84
N GLY A 416 -20.75 -5.43 -9.39
CA GLY A 416 -22.15 -4.96 -9.45
C GLY A 416 -23.11 -5.76 -8.56
N GLY A 417 -22.60 -6.43 -7.53
CA GLY A 417 -23.40 -7.19 -6.58
C GLY A 417 -23.76 -8.61 -7.02
N ILE A 418 -23.07 -9.18 -8.01
CA ILE A 418 -23.32 -10.56 -8.46
C ILE A 418 -22.63 -11.57 -7.55
N THR A 419 -23.21 -12.76 -7.39
CA THR A 419 -22.54 -13.87 -6.68
C THR A 419 -21.68 -14.70 -7.63
N GLN A 420 -22.03 -14.72 -8.92
CA GLN A 420 -21.36 -15.53 -9.91
C GLN A 420 -21.49 -14.86 -11.27
N THR A 421 -20.41 -14.83 -12.03
CA THR A 421 -20.46 -14.39 -13.43
C THR A 421 -21.24 -15.41 -14.28
N PRO A 422 -21.75 -15.04 -15.45
CA PRO A 422 -22.09 -16.06 -16.45
C PRO A 422 -20.85 -16.89 -16.80
N ARG A 423 -21.05 -18.02 -17.48
CA ARG A 423 -19.97 -18.68 -18.21
C ARG A 423 -19.61 -17.79 -19.40
N MET A 424 -18.55 -17.01 -19.25
CA MET A 424 -18.09 -16.01 -20.23
C MET A 424 -17.22 -16.73 -21.28
N GLY A 425 -17.41 -16.44 -22.57
CA GLY A 425 -16.83 -17.19 -23.69
C GLY A 425 -17.79 -18.23 -24.28
N ASP A 426 -17.25 -19.26 -24.95
CA ASP A 426 -18.06 -20.30 -25.58
C ASP A 426 -18.72 -21.21 -24.53
N SER A 427 -20.03 -21.00 -24.35
CA SER A 427 -20.87 -21.79 -23.45
C SER A 427 -20.93 -23.30 -23.78
N ASN A 428 -20.53 -23.70 -25.00
CA ASN A 428 -20.55 -25.10 -25.45
C ASN A 428 -19.15 -25.70 -25.68
N GLY A 429 -18.09 -24.88 -25.62
CA GLY A 429 -16.71 -25.27 -25.93
C GLY A 429 -15.91 -25.70 -24.71
N GLY A 430 -14.91 -26.56 -24.89
CA GLY A 430 -13.98 -26.94 -23.84
C GLY A 430 -14.52 -27.86 -22.74
N SER A 431 -13.59 -28.28 -21.87
CA SER A 431 -13.81 -29.15 -20.72
C SER A 431 -13.32 -28.43 -19.45
N ASP A 432 -14.05 -28.54 -18.35
CA ASP A 432 -13.60 -28.08 -17.02
C ASP A 432 -12.81 -29.16 -16.25
N GLN A 433 -12.51 -30.28 -16.91
CA GLN A 433 -11.69 -31.35 -16.38
C GLN A 433 -10.23 -31.18 -16.82
N PRO A 434 -9.25 -31.46 -15.92
CA PRO A 434 -7.84 -31.51 -16.28
C PRO A 434 -7.56 -32.52 -17.42
N PRO A 435 -6.52 -32.30 -18.25
CA PRO A 435 -5.52 -31.24 -18.12
C PRO A 435 -5.93 -29.90 -18.75
N HIS A 436 -6.98 -29.86 -19.58
CA HIS A 436 -7.28 -28.67 -20.39
C HIS A 436 -8.21 -27.66 -19.72
N GLY A 437 -8.87 -28.02 -18.62
CA GLY A 437 -9.60 -27.06 -17.79
C GLY A 437 -9.56 -27.47 -16.33
N GLY A 438 -10.29 -26.73 -15.50
CA GLY A 438 -10.27 -26.98 -14.07
C GLY A 438 -11.29 -26.17 -13.30
N VAL A 439 -11.64 -26.68 -12.11
CA VAL A 439 -12.45 -26.00 -11.12
C VAL A 439 -11.63 -25.87 -9.84
N PHE A 440 -11.37 -24.63 -9.44
CA PHE A 440 -10.52 -24.30 -8.30
C PHE A 440 -11.38 -23.66 -7.22
N ASP A 441 -11.38 -24.27 -6.04
CA ASP A 441 -12.06 -23.77 -4.84
C ASP A 441 -11.09 -22.90 -4.04
N LEU A 442 -11.45 -21.64 -3.88
CA LEU A 442 -10.67 -20.62 -3.19
C LEU A 442 -11.31 -20.21 -1.84
N THR A 443 -12.35 -20.91 -1.36
CA THR A 443 -12.99 -20.56 -0.07
C THR A 443 -12.04 -20.72 1.11
N ASN A 444 -11.09 -21.66 1.02
CA ASN A 444 -10.12 -21.98 2.08
C ASN A 444 -8.67 -21.90 1.60
N SER A 445 -8.43 -21.49 0.34
CA SER A 445 -7.10 -21.44 -0.26
C SER A 445 -6.55 -20.02 -0.34
N SER A 446 -5.24 -19.97 -0.61
CA SER A 446 -4.54 -18.80 -1.10
C SER A 446 -5.23 -18.22 -2.34
N GLN A 447 -5.45 -16.90 -2.33
CA GLN A 447 -5.99 -16.14 -3.45
C GLN A 447 -5.00 -16.14 -4.63
N VAL A 448 -5.47 -15.90 -5.86
CA VAL A 448 -4.61 -15.81 -7.05
C VAL A 448 -3.76 -14.55 -6.97
N THR A 449 -2.44 -14.69 -7.07
CA THR A 449 -1.48 -13.55 -7.08
C THR A 449 -0.85 -13.34 -8.46
N VAL A 450 -0.84 -14.37 -9.31
CA VAL A 450 -0.36 -14.27 -10.70
C VAL A 450 -1.38 -14.91 -11.62
N ALA A 451 -1.80 -14.17 -12.65
CA ALA A 451 -2.56 -14.69 -13.78
C ALA A 451 -1.68 -14.65 -15.03
N ALA A 452 -1.33 -15.81 -15.57
CA ALA A 452 -0.39 -15.95 -16.67
C ALA A 452 -0.91 -16.92 -17.73
N GLY A 453 -0.23 -17.05 -18.86
CA GLY A 453 -0.64 -17.98 -19.90
C GLY A 453 -0.01 -17.71 -21.25
N LEU A 454 -0.70 -18.16 -22.30
CA LEU A 454 -0.33 -17.95 -23.69
C LEU A 454 -1.46 -17.19 -24.40
N GLY A 455 -1.11 -16.14 -25.14
CA GLY A 455 -2.05 -15.33 -25.90
C GLY A 455 -1.57 -15.09 -27.32
N SER A 456 -2.51 -15.00 -28.26
CA SER A 456 -2.24 -14.48 -29.60
C SER A 456 -3.43 -13.62 -30.04
N GLN A 457 -4.07 -13.94 -31.16
CA GLN A 457 -5.35 -13.32 -31.53
C GLN A 457 -6.45 -13.64 -30.51
N ILE A 458 -6.26 -14.67 -29.69
CA ILE A 458 -7.17 -15.11 -28.64
C ILE A 458 -6.37 -15.64 -27.42
N PRO A 459 -7.02 -15.84 -26.25
CA PRO A 459 -6.42 -16.57 -25.15
C PRO A 459 -6.25 -18.07 -25.46
N ASN A 460 -5.00 -18.53 -25.54
CA ASN A 460 -4.67 -19.94 -25.84
C ASN A 460 -4.54 -20.77 -24.57
N ALA A 461 -3.98 -20.18 -23.51
CA ALA A 461 -3.87 -20.87 -22.23
C ALA A 461 -3.91 -19.90 -21.06
N PHE A 462 -4.37 -20.40 -19.91
CA PHE A 462 -4.31 -19.73 -18.61
C PHE A 462 -3.56 -20.60 -17.61
N SER A 463 -2.90 -19.95 -16.67
CA SER A 463 -2.30 -20.55 -15.50
C SER A 463 -2.40 -19.55 -14.35
N PHE A 464 -2.67 -20.07 -13.15
CA PHE A 464 -2.75 -19.24 -11.95
C PHE A 464 -1.71 -19.68 -10.94
N THR A 465 -0.99 -18.70 -10.38
CA THR A 465 -0.21 -18.90 -9.15
C THR A 465 -1.00 -18.34 -7.99
N PHE A 466 -1.13 -19.13 -6.93
CA PHE A 466 -1.80 -18.74 -5.71
C PHE A 466 -0.81 -18.22 -4.66
N ALA A 467 -1.28 -17.43 -3.71
CA ALA A 467 -0.48 -16.82 -2.64
C ALA A 467 0.33 -17.81 -1.77
N ASP A 468 0.00 -19.10 -1.75
CA ASP A 468 0.78 -20.14 -1.07
C ASP A 468 1.89 -20.74 -1.95
N GLY A 469 2.07 -20.20 -3.15
CA GLY A 469 3.03 -20.65 -4.16
C GLY A 469 2.56 -21.84 -4.99
N SER A 470 1.37 -22.40 -4.72
CA SER A 470 0.81 -23.45 -5.55
C SER A 470 0.34 -22.91 -6.91
N GLN A 471 0.27 -23.78 -7.91
CA GLN A 471 -0.08 -23.41 -9.28
C GLN A 471 -1.08 -24.40 -9.89
N THR A 472 -1.92 -23.93 -10.80
CA THR A 472 -2.91 -24.76 -11.51
C THR A 472 -2.31 -25.66 -12.57
N GLY A 473 -1.08 -25.38 -13.02
CA GLY A 473 -0.60 -25.82 -14.33
C GLY A 473 -1.30 -25.06 -15.47
N GLU A 474 -0.95 -25.39 -16.71
CA GLU A 474 -1.56 -24.81 -17.91
C GLU A 474 -2.97 -25.36 -18.13
N LEU A 475 -3.94 -24.48 -18.28
CA LEU A 475 -5.33 -24.72 -18.66
C LEU A 475 -5.50 -24.26 -20.11
N GLY A 476 -6.19 -25.04 -20.94
CA GLY A 476 -6.17 -24.90 -22.39
C GLY A 476 -4.91 -25.53 -22.99
N GLY A 477 -4.23 -24.80 -23.86
CA GLY A 477 -2.84 -25.09 -24.23
C GLY A 477 -2.62 -26.28 -25.18
N GLY A 478 -3.66 -26.92 -25.72
CA GLY A 478 -3.46 -27.89 -26.81
C GLY A 478 -2.88 -27.26 -28.08
N TYR A 479 -2.99 -25.94 -28.22
CA TYR A 479 -2.32 -25.09 -29.20
C TYR A 479 -1.21 -24.29 -28.51
N GLN A 480 0.05 -24.63 -28.82
CA GLN A 480 1.24 -24.11 -28.15
C GLN A 480 1.85 -22.89 -28.86
N GLU A 481 1.12 -22.24 -29.78
CA GLU A 481 1.56 -20.98 -30.39
C GLU A 481 0.98 -19.78 -29.64
N GLY A 482 1.64 -18.64 -29.77
CA GLY A 482 1.30 -17.41 -29.06
C GLY A 482 2.42 -16.98 -28.11
N GLU A 483 2.32 -15.75 -27.65
CA GLU A 483 3.29 -15.14 -26.76
C GLU A 483 2.88 -15.39 -25.31
N PRO A 484 3.85 -15.65 -24.42
CA PRO A 484 3.56 -15.69 -22.99
C PRO A 484 3.07 -14.34 -22.50
N PHE A 485 2.21 -14.38 -21.49
CA PHE A 485 1.85 -13.21 -20.70
C PHE A 485 1.82 -13.58 -19.22
N GLY A 486 2.07 -12.62 -18.34
CA GLY A 486 1.95 -12.82 -16.90
C GLY A 486 1.66 -11.53 -16.15
N PHE A 487 0.50 -11.46 -15.49
CA PHE A 487 0.08 -10.31 -14.70
C PHE A 487 0.20 -10.55 -13.20
N SER A 488 0.95 -9.68 -12.52
CA SER A 488 1.16 -9.70 -11.07
C SER A 488 1.48 -8.29 -10.59
N TYR A 489 0.75 -7.81 -9.59
CA TYR A 489 0.95 -6.49 -9.00
C TYR A 489 1.33 -6.64 -7.52
N PRO A 490 2.38 -5.97 -7.03
CA PRO A 490 2.85 -6.10 -5.66
C PRO A 490 1.72 -5.90 -4.64
N GLY A 491 1.55 -6.87 -3.73
CA GLY A 491 0.55 -6.80 -2.66
C GLY A 491 -0.90 -7.05 -3.09
N GLU A 492 -1.18 -7.22 -4.38
CA GLU A 492 -2.54 -7.40 -4.88
C GLU A 492 -2.90 -8.86 -5.19
N ILE A 493 -4.20 -9.14 -5.18
CA ILE A 493 -4.78 -10.41 -5.60
C ILE A 493 -5.71 -10.21 -6.79
N MET A 494 -5.88 -11.23 -7.62
CA MET A 494 -6.84 -11.20 -8.71
C MET A 494 -8.27 -11.12 -8.14
N SER A 495 -8.95 -10.01 -8.42
CA SER A 495 -10.33 -9.73 -8.01
C SER A 495 -11.35 -10.07 -9.09
N ARG A 496 -10.92 -10.15 -10.36
CA ARG A 496 -11.79 -10.37 -11.51
C ARG A 496 -11.07 -11.16 -12.62
N LEU A 497 -11.85 -11.99 -13.30
CA LEU A 497 -11.53 -12.49 -14.65
C LEU A 497 -12.72 -12.16 -15.55
N HIS A 498 -12.48 -11.40 -16.61
CA HIS A 498 -13.46 -11.02 -17.61
C HIS A 498 -13.07 -11.63 -18.97
N ILE A 499 -14.02 -12.30 -19.63
CA ILE A 499 -13.87 -12.71 -21.04
C ILE A 499 -14.85 -11.89 -21.86
N ASN A 500 -14.32 -11.16 -22.84
CA ASN A 500 -15.08 -10.35 -23.78
C ASN A 500 -15.47 -11.23 -24.97
N GLY A 501 -16.74 -11.65 -25.02
CA GLY A 501 -17.34 -12.38 -26.14
C GLY A 501 -16.63 -13.67 -26.59
N ILE A 502 -16.84 -14.01 -27.87
CA ILE A 502 -16.43 -15.28 -28.50
C ILE A 502 -15.89 -14.93 -29.89
N SER A 503 -14.76 -15.51 -30.28
CA SER A 503 -14.27 -15.39 -31.66
C SER A 503 -15.12 -16.27 -32.59
N ASP A 504 -15.64 -15.70 -33.67
CA ASP A 504 -16.41 -16.41 -34.70
C ASP A 504 -15.50 -17.34 -35.51
N PHE A 505 -14.23 -16.95 -35.70
CA PHE A 505 -13.26 -17.76 -36.44
C PHE A 505 -12.78 -18.97 -35.62
N PHE A 506 -12.38 -18.73 -34.37
CA PHE A 506 -11.83 -19.79 -33.53
C PHE A 506 -12.93 -20.59 -32.83
N GLY A 507 -14.06 -19.99 -32.45
CA GLY A 507 -15.09 -20.62 -31.63
C GLY A 507 -14.57 -20.88 -30.21
N SER A 508 -14.09 -19.84 -29.55
CA SER A 508 -13.54 -19.83 -28.18
C SER A 508 -13.58 -18.42 -27.59
N ALA A 509 -13.08 -18.23 -26.38
CA ALA A 509 -12.89 -16.89 -25.82
C ALA A 509 -12.14 -15.99 -26.81
N ASP A 510 -12.66 -14.77 -27.03
CA ASP A 510 -12.07 -13.82 -27.98
C ASP A 510 -10.99 -12.98 -27.31
N CYS A 511 -11.31 -12.39 -26.16
CA CYS A 511 -10.37 -11.61 -25.38
C CYS A 511 -10.59 -11.81 -23.88
N ALA A 512 -9.52 -11.69 -23.08
CA ALA A 512 -9.58 -11.74 -21.63
C ALA A 512 -8.88 -10.54 -20.96
N VAL A 513 -9.44 -10.10 -19.83
CA VAL A 513 -8.88 -9.06 -18.96
C VAL A 513 -8.99 -9.53 -17.50
N PHE A 514 -7.92 -9.36 -16.72
CA PHE A 514 -7.86 -9.70 -15.30
C PHE A 514 -7.88 -8.43 -14.45
N GLY A 515 -8.69 -8.40 -13.40
CA GLY A 515 -8.72 -7.30 -12.42
C GLY A 515 -7.96 -7.67 -11.15
N PHE A 516 -7.32 -6.68 -10.52
CA PHE A 516 -6.53 -6.81 -9.31
C PHE A 516 -6.89 -5.74 -8.28
N LYS A 517 -6.87 -6.14 -7.01
CA LYS A 517 -7.12 -5.27 -5.84
C LYS A 517 -6.25 -5.71 -4.67
N PHE A 518 -6.01 -4.79 -3.73
CA PHE A 518 -5.47 -5.17 -2.43
C PHE A 518 -6.43 -6.10 -1.68
N PRO A 519 -5.90 -7.06 -0.90
CA PRO A 519 -6.69 -7.86 0.03
C PRO A 519 -7.01 -6.99 1.26
N SER A 520 -7.99 -6.09 1.14
CA SER A 520 -8.36 -5.17 2.21
C SER A 520 -9.88 -5.15 2.38
N PHE A 521 -10.34 -5.59 3.54
CA PHE A 521 -11.66 -5.21 4.05
C PHE A 521 -11.44 -4.88 5.52
N GLY A 522 -11.64 -3.62 5.92
CA GLY A 522 -11.81 -3.22 7.32
C GLY A 522 -13.14 -3.76 7.87
N ARG A 523 -13.41 -5.04 7.59
CA ARG A 523 -14.72 -5.65 7.71
C ARG A 523 -15.06 -5.79 9.17
N LEU A 524 -16.21 -5.26 9.51
CA LEU A 524 -16.78 -5.45 10.83
C LEU A 524 -17.17 -6.92 10.97
N THR A 525 -16.58 -7.59 11.95
CA THR A 525 -16.75 -9.02 12.19
C THR A 525 -17.17 -9.25 13.64
N ALA A 526 -17.97 -10.28 13.88
CA ALA A 526 -18.49 -10.64 15.19
C ALA A 526 -18.03 -12.04 15.62
N LEU A 527 -17.71 -12.15 16.91
CA LEU A 527 -17.45 -13.37 17.65
C LEU A 527 -18.41 -13.46 18.83
N THR A 528 -18.80 -14.66 19.20
CA THR A 528 -19.66 -14.89 20.36
C THR A 528 -19.04 -15.89 21.32
N TRP A 529 -19.15 -15.63 22.62
CA TRP A 529 -18.80 -16.54 23.70
C TRP A 529 -20.06 -16.94 24.47
N ASN A 530 -20.30 -18.24 24.58
CA ASN A 530 -21.49 -18.80 25.21
C ASN A 530 -21.25 -19.35 26.63
N GLY A 531 -20.09 -19.10 27.22
CA GLY A 531 -19.66 -19.70 28.50
C GLY A 531 -18.70 -20.89 28.36
N ASP A 532 -18.71 -21.56 27.21
CA ASP A 532 -17.89 -22.75 26.97
C ASP A 532 -16.88 -22.57 25.83
N ALA A 533 -17.28 -21.92 24.74
CA ALA A 533 -16.46 -21.78 23.52
C ALA A 533 -16.74 -20.48 22.76
N TRP A 534 -15.69 -19.98 22.09
CA TRP A 534 -15.80 -18.91 21.10
C TRP A 534 -16.31 -19.45 19.76
N SER A 535 -17.21 -18.71 19.10
CA SER A 535 -17.61 -18.98 17.72
C SER A 535 -16.46 -18.70 16.74
N ALA A 536 -16.63 -19.13 15.49
CA ALA A 536 -15.84 -18.59 14.38
C ALA A 536 -16.21 -17.12 14.11
N ASP A 537 -15.29 -16.39 13.48
CA ASP A 537 -15.53 -15.05 12.97
C ASP A 537 -16.68 -15.06 11.97
N SER A 538 -17.67 -14.20 12.21
CA SER A 538 -18.83 -14.02 11.33
C SER A 538 -18.94 -12.56 10.91
N PRO A 539 -18.90 -12.25 9.61
CA PRO A 539 -19.17 -10.92 9.12
C PRO A 539 -20.45 -10.28 9.65
N VAL A 540 -20.37 -9.01 9.99
CA VAL A 540 -21.53 -8.14 10.23
C VAL A 540 -21.94 -7.54 8.88
N GLY A 541 -22.60 -8.35 8.05
CA GLY A 541 -22.96 -7.95 6.69
C GLY A 541 -21.73 -7.70 5.79
N THR A 542 -21.79 -6.64 5.00
CA THR A 542 -20.68 -6.15 4.13
C THR A 542 -20.06 -4.87 4.69
N LEU A 543 -20.24 -4.59 5.98
CA LEU A 543 -19.88 -3.32 6.59
C LEU A 543 -18.37 -3.22 6.79
N THR A 544 -17.82 -2.05 6.46
CA THR A 544 -16.45 -1.67 6.80
C THR A 544 -16.45 -0.47 7.73
N THR A 545 -15.43 -0.37 8.57
CA THR A 545 -15.25 0.76 9.49
C THR A 545 -13.77 1.08 9.62
N SER A 546 -13.46 2.38 9.75
CA SER A 546 -12.10 2.90 9.97
C SER A 546 -11.73 3.07 11.44
N ALA A 547 -12.69 2.88 12.36
CA ALA A 547 -12.47 2.96 13.79
C ALA A 547 -13.17 1.82 14.55
N ALA A 548 -12.68 1.54 15.77
CA ALA A 548 -13.29 0.56 16.66
C ALA A 548 -14.80 0.87 16.90
N PRO A 549 -15.69 -0.12 16.78
CA PRO A 549 -17.13 0.07 17.00
C PRO A 549 -17.46 0.32 18.48
N ALA A 550 -18.75 0.53 18.76
CA ALA A 550 -19.35 0.52 20.09
C ALA A 550 -20.62 -0.32 20.09
N LEU A 551 -20.83 -1.09 21.16
CA LEU A 551 -21.99 -1.94 21.34
C LEU A 551 -22.86 -1.45 22.49
N ALA A 552 -24.18 -1.52 22.33
CA ALA A 552 -25.13 -1.28 23.40
C ALA A 552 -26.41 -2.09 23.19
N VAL A 553 -26.93 -2.69 24.26
CA VAL A 553 -28.25 -3.32 24.24
C VAL A 553 -29.31 -2.25 24.47
N PHE A 554 -30.33 -2.22 23.62
CA PHE A 554 -31.45 -1.29 23.73
C PHE A 554 -32.76 -2.00 23.39
N GLY A 555 -33.63 -2.15 24.39
CA GLY A 555 -34.80 -3.01 24.28
C GLY A 555 -34.38 -4.48 24.11
N ASP A 556 -34.96 -5.16 23.13
CA ASP A 556 -34.70 -6.58 22.83
C ASP A 556 -33.69 -6.75 21.68
N ALA A 557 -32.77 -5.80 21.50
CA ALA A 557 -31.82 -5.80 20.40
C ALA A 557 -30.43 -5.27 20.80
N LEU A 558 -29.40 -5.74 20.10
CA LEU A 558 -28.03 -5.27 20.23
C LEU A 558 -27.71 -4.29 19.09
N TYR A 559 -27.33 -3.07 19.44
CA TYR A 559 -26.94 -2.02 18.50
C TYR A 559 -25.42 -1.98 18.38
N CYS A 560 -24.93 -1.86 17.15
CA CYS A 560 -23.53 -1.60 16.84
C CYS A 560 -23.39 -0.24 16.16
N PHE A 561 -22.61 0.66 16.76
CA PHE A 561 -22.27 1.97 16.23
C PHE A 561 -20.83 2.00 15.73
N TYR A 562 -20.58 2.63 14.59
CA TYR A 562 -19.25 2.67 13.98
C TYR A 562 -19.09 3.92 13.11
N GLN A 563 -17.85 4.22 12.78
CA GLN A 563 -17.52 5.27 11.81
C GLN A 563 -17.56 4.70 10.40
N GLY A 564 -18.27 5.39 9.52
CA GLY A 564 -18.25 5.09 8.09
C GLY A 564 -16.85 5.26 7.54
N ASP A 565 -16.34 4.21 6.89
CA ASP A 565 -14.95 4.09 6.44
C ASP A 565 -14.51 5.23 5.49
N LEU A 566 -15.43 5.69 4.63
CA LEU A 566 -15.13 6.65 3.56
C LEU A 566 -15.75 8.04 3.75
N ASP A 567 -16.59 8.24 4.77
CA ASP A 567 -17.37 9.46 4.93
C ASP A 567 -17.21 10.14 6.29
N GLY A 568 -16.58 9.48 7.28
CA GLY A 568 -16.40 10.04 8.62
C GLY A 568 -17.73 10.32 9.33
N THR A 569 -18.80 9.60 8.98
CA THR A 569 -20.12 9.78 9.58
C THR A 569 -20.44 8.66 10.57
N LEU A 570 -21.36 8.92 11.52
CA LEU A 570 -21.78 7.91 12.49
C LEU A 570 -22.84 6.99 11.86
N HIS A 571 -22.55 5.70 11.80
CA HIS A 571 -23.45 4.67 11.30
C HIS A 571 -23.81 3.66 12.40
N TYR A 572 -24.88 2.90 12.17
CA TYR A 572 -25.30 1.82 13.04
C TYR A 572 -26.02 0.69 12.31
N CYS A 573 -25.91 -0.51 12.87
CA CYS A 573 -26.73 -1.67 12.53
C CYS A 573 -27.27 -2.32 13.81
N VAL A 574 -28.36 -3.09 13.66
CA VAL A 574 -29.12 -3.65 14.79
C VAL A 574 -29.22 -5.16 14.63
N PHE A 575 -28.81 -5.90 15.66
CA PHE A 575 -28.96 -7.34 15.75
C PHE A 575 -30.21 -7.71 16.54
N ASP A 576 -31.10 -8.50 15.93
CA ASP A 576 -32.39 -8.89 16.49
C ASP A 576 -32.38 -10.24 17.25
N GLY A 577 -31.19 -10.78 17.53
CA GLY A 577 -30.99 -12.13 18.06
C GLY A 577 -30.75 -13.19 16.99
N ALA A 578 -30.99 -12.88 15.72
CA ALA A 578 -30.73 -13.80 14.61
C ALA A 578 -29.97 -13.15 13.45
N ASN A 579 -30.29 -11.92 13.09
CA ASN A 579 -29.74 -11.23 11.92
C ASN A 579 -29.36 -9.79 12.25
N TRP A 580 -28.32 -9.31 11.59
CA TRP A 580 -27.99 -7.89 11.55
C TRP A 580 -28.86 -7.17 10.52
N SER A 581 -29.34 -5.97 10.86
CA SER A 581 -30.02 -5.08 9.94
C SER A 581 -29.07 -4.57 8.86
N ALA A 582 -29.62 -3.97 7.79
CA ALA A 582 -28.84 -3.14 6.89
C ALA A 582 -28.20 -1.96 7.63
N ASP A 583 -27.14 -1.41 7.02
CA ASP A 583 -26.47 -0.17 7.42
C ASP A 583 -27.46 1.00 7.53
N GLN A 584 -27.30 1.83 8.57
CA GLN A 584 -28.08 3.03 8.78
C GLN A 584 -27.20 4.16 9.29
N GLN A 585 -27.30 5.31 8.66
CA GLN A 585 -26.60 6.51 9.12
C GLN A 585 -27.38 7.20 10.24
N VAL A 586 -26.70 7.67 11.29
CA VAL A 586 -27.26 8.62 12.25
C VAL A 586 -27.39 9.98 11.55
N PRO A 587 -28.61 10.55 11.41
CA PRO A 587 -28.84 11.68 10.52
C PRO A 587 -28.00 12.92 10.86
N GLY A 588 -27.14 13.33 9.93
CA GLY A 588 -26.40 14.60 10.01
C GLY A 588 -25.26 14.63 11.02
N VAL A 589 -24.76 13.47 11.45
CA VAL A 589 -23.68 13.35 12.44
C VAL A 589 -22.35 13.03 11.76
N GLN A 590 -21.32 13.81 12.07
CA GLN A 590 -19.93 13.58 11.68
C GLN A 590 -19.13 13.18 12.90
N ILE A 591 -18.24 12.21 12.76
CA ILE A 591 -17.41 11.70 13.85
C ILE A 591 -15.98 11.50 13.38
N THR A 592 -15.04 11.70 14.29
CA THR A 592 -13.62 11.47 14.07
C THR A 592 -13.10 10.51 15.13
N GLY A 593 -13.11 9.21 14.82
CA GLY A 593 -12.68 8.13 15.68
C GLY A 593 -13.83 7.31 16.29
N SER A 594 -13.49 6.50 17.28
CA SER A 594 -14.39 5.49 17.82
C SER A 594 -15.51 6.06 18.71
N PRO A 595 -16.79 5.73 18.48
CA PRO A 595 -17.90 6.14 19.34
C PRO A 595 -17.95 5.33 20.66
N ALA A 596 -18.82 5.70 21.58
CA ALA A 596 -19.23 4.90 22.73
C ALA A 596 -20.74 4.95 22.89
N ALA A 597 -21.37 3.84 23.26
CA ALA A 597 -22.82 3.74 23.38
C ALA A 597 -23.24 3.13 24.71
N ALA A 598 -24.33 3.63 25.29
CA ALA A 598 -24.98 3.02 26.46
C ALA A 598 -26.47 3.35 26.49
N GLU A 599 -27.29 2.40 26.95
CA GLU A 599 -28.68 2.68 27.32
C GLU A 599 -28.73 3.33 28.70
N PHE A 600 -29.53 4.39 28.82
CA PHE A 600 -29.79 5.07 30.08
C PHE A 600 -31.19 5.70 30.07
N ASP A 601 -32.01 5.35 31.05
CA ASP A 601 -33.36 5.89 31.24
C ASP A 601 -34.27 5.75 30.00
N GLY A 602 -34.22 4.58 29.36
CA GLY A 602 -35.03 4.25 28.19
C GLY A 602 -34.58 4.94 26.91
N ARG A 603 -33.34 5.43 26.86
CA ARG A 603 -32.75 6.08 25.69
C ARG A 603 -31.34 5.57 25.45
N LEU A 604 -30.95 5.53 24.19
CA LEU A 604 -29.63 5.16 23.77
C LEU A 604 -28.79 6.43 23.55
N TYR A 605 -27.71 6.55 24.31
CA TYR A 605 -26.76 7.66 24.22
C TYR A 605 -25.53 7.18 23.46
N VAL A 606 -25.11 7.94 22.44
CA VAL A 606 -23.89 7.68 21.68
C VAL A 606 -22.99 8.89 21.81
N ALA A 607 -21.92 8.76 22.59
CA ALA A 607 -20.90 9.79 22.77
C ALA A 607 -19.78 9.58 21.74
N HIS A 608 -19.29 10.66 21.15
CA HIS A 608 -18.29 10.60 20.08
C HIS A 608 -17.48 11.89 20.02
N GLN A 609 -16.32 11.82 19.37
CA GLN A 609 -15.54 13.01 19.03
C GLN A 609 -16.10 13.55 17.71
N GLY A 610 -16.51 14.82 17.72
CA GLY A 610 -17.12 15.48 16.56
C GLY A 610 -16.27 16.63 16.02
N PRO A 611 -16.59 17.16 14.82
CA PRO A 611 -15.88 18.29 14.23
C PRO A 611 -15.96 19.50 15.15
N GLY A 612 -14.80 20.01 15.54
CA GLY A 612 -14.68 21.09 16.52
C GLY A 612 -14.72 22.45 15.85
N THR A 613 -14.84 23.53 16.63
CA THR A 613 -14.78 24.89 16.06
C THR A 613 -13.35 25.38 15.79
N ASP A 614 -12.33 24.76 16.40
CA ASP A 614 -10.91 25.17 16.26
C ASP A 614 -9.88 24.00 16.25
N THR A 615 -10.19 22.81 16.80
CA THR A 615 -9.21 21.70 16.98
C THR A 615 -9.77 20.27 16.82
N ASP A 616 -10.96 20.07 16.22
CA ASP A 616 -11.57 18.74 15.98
C ASP A 616 -11.52 17.73 17.13
N THR A 617 -11.69 18.21 18.36
CA THR A 617 -11.49 17.42 19.58
C THR A 617 -12.66 17.56 20.55
N ASP A 618 -13.80 18.10 20.13
CA ASP A 618 -14.92 18.30 21.06
C ASP A 618 -15.69 16.99 21.31
N LEU A 619 -16.19 16.80 22.54
CA LEU A 619 -17.10 15.70 22.85
C LEU A 619 -18.54 16.06 22.46
N TRP A 620 -19.17 15.20 21.68
CA TRP A 620 -20.54 15.30 21.23
C TRP A 620 -21.34 14.08 21.68
N CYS A 621 -22.67 14.22 21.71
CA CYS A 621 -23.57 13.13 22.06
C CYS A 621 -24.86 13.16 21.24
N SER A 622 -25.14 12.04 20.59
CA SER A 622 -26.38 11.73 19.89
C SER A 622 -27.29 10.86 20.77
N VAL A 623 -28.60 11.13 20.77
CA VAL A 623 -29.56 10.43 21.63
C VAL A 623 -30.72 9.88 20.82
N PHE A 624 -31.00 8.59 20.99
CA PHE A 624 -32.13 7.90 20.36
C PHE A 624 -33.16 7.47 21.41
N ASP A 625 -34.43 7.78 21.19
CA ASP A 625 -35.53 7.49 22.11
C ASP A 625 -36.30 6.18 21.78
N GLY A 626 -35.78 5.38 20.85
CA GLY A 626 -36.43 4.19 20.32
C GLY A 626 -37.31 4.44 19.10
N GLN A 627 -37.50 5.70 18.70
CA GLN A 627 -38.25 6.05 17.49
C GLN A 627 -37.51 7.06 16.62
N THR A 628 -36.89 8.07 17.24
CA THR A 628 -36.23 9.18 16.54
C THR A 628 -34.91 9.56 17.17
N TRP A 629 -33.97 9.95 16.31
CA TRP A 629 -32.72 10.59 16.72
C TRP A 629 -32.97 12.05 17.07
N GLN A 630 -32.48 12.45 18.23
CA GLN A 630 -32.43 13.86 18.63
C GLN A 630 -31.26 14.56 17.92
N THR A 631 -31.27 15.89 17.91
CA THR A 631 -30.15 16.67 17.38
C THR A 631 -28.88 16.40 18.17
N ASP A 632 -27.79 16.12 17.44
CA ASP A 632 -26.48 15.90 18.03
C ASP A 632 -26.04 17.12 18.83
N THR A 633 -25.59 16.90 20.05
CA THR A 633 -25.37 17.96 21.03
C THR A 633 -23.92 17.96 21.49
N ASN A 634 -23.22 19.09 21.27
CA ASN A 634 -21.91 19.35 21.84
C ASN A 634 -22.00 19.40 23.37
N ILE A 635 -21.07 18.75 24.06
CA ILE A 635 -20.90 18.83 25.51
C ILE A 635 -19.88 19.93 25.79
N PRO A 636 -20.29 21.13 26.25
CA PRO A 636 -19.41 22.29 26.27
C PRO A 636 -18.21 22.10 27.20
N TRP A 637 -17.07 22.67 26.80
CA TRP A 637 -15.81 22.68 27.58
C TRP A 637 -15.21 21.28 27.82
N VAL A 638 -15.59 20.31 26.98
CA VAL A 638 -15.04 18.95 27.03
C VAL A 638 -14.33 18.65 25.70
N GLY A 639 -13.00 18.64 25.77
CA GLY A 639 -12.16 18.17 24.67
C GLY A 639 -11.65 16.74 24.92
N VAL A 640 -11.70 15.90 23.90
CA VAL A 640 -11.27 14.51 23.85
C VAL A 640 -10.20 14.30 22.78
N THR A 641 -9.23 13.42 23.05
CA THR A 641 -8.14 13.07 22.10
C THR A 641 -8.11 11.59 21.73
N ALA A 642 -9.13 10.85 22.17
CA ALA A 642 -9.41 9.47 21.83
C ALA A 642 -10.91 9.24 22.05
N GLY A 643 -11.46 8.15 21.49
CA GLY A 643 -12.88 7.82 21.67
C GLY A 643 -13.27 7.74 23.16
N PRO A 644 -14.49 8.16 23.53
CA PRO A 644 -14.94 8.13 24.93
C PRO A 644 -15.34 6.71 25.37
N ALA A 645 -15.76 6.58 26.64
CA ALA A 645 -16.43 5.42 27.20
C ALA A 645 -17.70 5.84 27.94
N LEU A 646 -18.78 5.07 27.80
CA LEU A 646 -20.05 5.30 28.49
C LEU A 646 -20.40 4.12 29.40
N ALA A 647 -20.86 4.41 30.62
CA ALA A 647 -21.40 3.40 31.53
C ALA A 647 -22.45 4.00 32.46
N VAL A 648 -23.48 3.21 32.80
CA VAL A 648 -24.48 3.60 33.80
C VAL A 648 -24.06 3.11 35.18
N TYR A 649 -23.99 4.01 36.15
CA TYR A 649 -23.65 3.73 37.53
C TYR A 649 -24.52 4.57 38.46
N ASP A 650 -25.06 3.96 39.52
CA ASP A 650 -25.88 4.62 40.55
C ASP A 650 -26.93 5.61 39.97
N GLY A 651 -27.71 5.12 39.01
CA GLY A 651 -28.79 5.89 38.37
C GLY A 651 -28.32 7.07 37.51
N SER A 652 -27.06 7.08 37.06
CA SER A 652 -26.50 8.16 36.23
C SER A 652 -25.65 7.59 35.10
N LEU A 653 -25.60 8.29 33.98
CA LEU A 653 -24.69 7.97 32.88
C LEU A 653 -23.35 8.68 33.10
N TYR A 654 -22.25 7.93 33.06
CA TYR A 654 -20.90 8.43 33.18
C TYR A 654 -20.21 8.36 31.83
N CYS A 655 -19.56 9.45 31.43
CA CYS A 655 -18.68 9.51 30.27
C CYS A 655 -17.24 9.69 30.75
N LEU A 656 -16.37 8.77 30.36
CA LEU A 656 -14.94 8.83 30.62
C LEU A 656 -14.17 9.01 29.33
N TYR A 657 -13.11 9.80 29.37
CA TYR A 657 -12.38 10.17 28.16
C TYR A 657 -10.96 10.65 28.47
N LYS A 658 -10.09 10.62 27.46
CA LYS A 658 -8.76 11.21 27.49
C LYS A 658 -8.85 12.69 27.15
N GLY A 659 -8.45 13.57 28.06
CA GLY A 659 -8.68 15.03 27.91
C GLY A 659 -7.78 15.72 26.87
N ALA A 660 -8.31 16.73 26.17
CA ALA A 660 -7.54 17.64 25.30
C ALA A 660 -7.08 18.89 26.08
N GLY A 661 -5.77 19.19 26.13
CA GLY A 661 -5.27 20.44 26.73
C GLY A 661 -3.77 20.47 27.05
N THR A 662 -3.12 21.65 26.94
CA THR A 662 -1.68 21.86 27.09
C THR A 662 -1.20 21.65 28.54
N GLY A 663 -0.89 20.40 28.89
CA GLY A 663 -0.40 19.98 30.19
C GLY A 663 -1.14 18.74 30.70
N SER A 664 -0.46 17.60 30.81
CA SER A 664 -1.01 16.26 31.14
C SER A 664 -1.99 15.68 30.10
N HIS A 665 -1.57 15.68 28.83
CA HIS A 665 -2.29 15.15 27.64
C HIS A 665 -2.65 13.65 27.69
N GLU A 666 -2.44 12.99 28.82
CA GLU A 666 -2.63 11.55 29.03
C GLU A 666 -3.61 11.28 30.19
N GLY A 667 -4.19 12.30 30.83
CA GLY A 667 -5.10 12.10 31.96
C GLY A 667 -6.50 11.62 31.56
N MET A 668 -7.08 10.71 32.35
CA MET A 668 -8.52 10.40 32.29
C MET A 668 -9.34 11.50 32.95
N TRP A 669 -10.45 11.84 32.30
CA TRP A 669 -11.47 12.74 32.83
C TRP A 669 -12.82 12.05 32.82
N CYS A 670 -13.72 12.57 33.65
CA CYS A 670 -15.06 12.04 33.83
C CYS A 670 -16.08 13.18 33.88
N ILE A 671 -17.20 13.00 33.18
CA ILE A 671 -18.38 13.85 33.25
C ILE A 671 -19.63 12.97 33.44
N ARG A 672 -20.57 13.43 34.28
CA ARG A 672 -21.77 12.67 34.66
C ARG A 672 -23.02 13.31 34.06
N HIS A 673 -23.98 12.51 33.62
CA HIS A 673 -25.31 12.93 33.20
C HIS A 673 -26.36 12.34 34.15
N ASP A 674 -27.23 13.18 34.70
CA ASP A 674 -28.20 12.81 35.76
C ASP A 674 -29.59 12.42 35.25
N GLY A 675 -29.74 12.27 33.93
CA GLY A 675 -31.03 12.05 33.24
C GLY A 675 -31.61 13.33 32.65
N SER A 676 -31.13 14.49 33.07
CA SER A 676 -31.56 15.79 32.54
C SER A 676 -30.42 16.56 31.87
N VAL A 677 -29.25 16.65 32.51
CA VAL A 677 -28.13 17.45 32.01
C VAL A 677 -26.76 16.84 32.37
N TRP A 678 -25.76 17.13 31.53
CA TRP A 678 -24.35 16.88 31.82
C TRP A 678 -23.87 17.83 32.93
N GLN A 679 -23.36 17.26 34.02
CA GLN A 679 -22.93 17.97 35.21
C GLN A 679 -21.56 18.60 35.00
N GLN A 680 -21.44 19.89 35.30
CA GLN A 680 -20.21 20.66 35.15
C GLN A 680 -19.72 21.18 36.52
N PRO A 681 -18.40 21.33 36.74
CA PRO A 681 -17.32 20.97 35.82
C PRO A 681 -17.08 19.45 35.72
N ASN A 682 -16.49 19.00 34.64
CA ASN A 682 -15.87 17.67 34.55
C ASN A 682 -14.76 17.51 35.61
N THR A 683 -14.45 16.26 35.98
CA THR A 683 -13.46 15.94 37.01
C THR A 683 -12.36 15.07 36.45
N ARG A 684 -11.10 15.42 36.72
CA ARG A 684 -9.95 14.58 36.39
C ARG A 684 -9.91 13.38 37.34
N VAL A 685 -9.70 12.19 36.80
CA VAL A 685 -9.48 10.99 37.61
C VAL A 685 -8.05 11.03 38.17
N PRO A 686 -7.86 10.95 39.50
CA PRO A 686 -6.54 11.06 40.12
C PRO A 686 -5.58 9.95 39.66
N GLY A 687 -4.31 10.29 39.45
CA GLY A 687 -3.23 9.33 39.21
C GLY A 687 -3.22 8.66 37.84
N VAL A 688 -4.27 8.79 37.03
CA VAL A 688 -4.34 8.13 35.72
C VAL A 688 -3.53 8.87 34.66
N GLN A 689 -2.76 8.09 33.90
CA GLN A 689 -2.11 8.44 32.64
C GLN A 689 -2.38 7.31 31.63
N MET A 690 -2.81 7.64 30.41
CA MET A 690 -3.24 6.70 29.39
C MET A 690 -2.83 7.10 27.98
N THR A 691 -2.66 6.11 27.12
CA THR A 691 -2.30 6.28 25.70
C THR A 691 -3.52 6.16 24.76
N GLY A 692 -4.48 5.27 25.04
CA GLY A 692 -5.64 4.96 24.19
C GLY A 692 -7.02 5.36 24.75
N ARG A 693 -8.08 4.83 24.15
CA ARG A 693 -9.47 5.00 24.63
C ARG A 693 -9.71 4.13 25.89
N PRO A 694 -10.37 4.66 26.93
CA PRO A 694 -10.80 3.86 28.06
C PRO A 694 -12.02 3.00 27.71
N THR A 695 -12.33 2.02 28.55
CA THR A 695 -13.64 1.34 28.59
C THR A 695 -14.17 1.38 30.01
N ALA A 696 -15.48 1.55 30.17
CA ALA A 696 -16.13 1.69 31.45
C ALA A 696 -17.26 0.67 31.59
N VAL A 697 -17.37 0.02 32.74
CA VAL A 697 -18.38 -1.00 33.00
C VAL A 697 -18.70 -1.05 34.50
N THR A 698 -19.97 -1.26 34.82
CA THR A 698 -20.40 -1.43 36.21
C THR A 698 -20.36 -2.91 36.59
N TYR A 699 -19.71 -3.23 37.70
CA TYR A 699 -19.62 -4.59 38.23
C TYR A 699 -19.73 -4.58 39.76
N GLY A 700 -20.69 -5.36 40.28
CA GLY A 700 -21.12 -5.21 41.67
C GLY A 700 -21.60 -3.79 41.95
N ASP A 701 -21.12 -3.20 43.04
CA ASP A 701 -21.48 -1.84 43.47
C ASP A 701 -20.46 -0.78 42.99
N LEU A 702 -19.62 -1.10 42.01
CA LEU A 702 -18.51 -0.25 41.57
C LEU A 702 -18.55 0.01 40.05
N LEU A 703 -18.13 1.21 39.66
CA LEU A 703 -17.83 1.55 38.28
C LEU A 703 -16.34 1.29 38.01
N TYR A 704 -16.04 0.33 37.15
CA TYR A 704 -14.69 0.01 36.70
C TYR A 704 -14.37 0.77 35.42
N CYS A 705 -13.12 1.24 35.30
CA CYS A 705 -12.62 1.89 34.10
C CYS A 705 -11.25 1.32 33.76
N PHE A 706 -11.16 0.66 32.62
CA PHE A 706 -9.95 0.02 32.11
C PHE A 706 -9.32 0.86 31.00
N TYR A 707 -7.99 0.88 30.94
CA TYR A 707 -7.25 1.70 29.99
C TYR A 707 -5.82 1.18 29.79
N GLN A 708 -5.22 1.56 28.67
CA GLN A 708 -3.80 1.36 28.39
C GLN A 708 -2.99 2.44 29.10
N GLY A 709 -2.02 2.08 29.95
CA GLY A 709 -1.23 3.04 30.73
C GLY A 709 -0.03 3.64 29.96
N SER A 710 0.30 4.91 30.24
CA SER A 710 1.50 5.62 29.72
C SER A 710 2.57 5.86 30.81
N GLY A 711 3.86 5.70 30.47
CA GLY A 711 5.01 6.18 31.26
C GLY A 711 6.26 5.28 31.22
N SER A 712 7.40 5.82 30.78
CA SER A 712 8.70 5.15 30.55
C SER A 712 9.55 4.77 31.79
N ASP A 713 9.08 5.01 33.01
CA ASP A 713 9.98 5.11 34.19
C ASP A 713 9.78 4.00 35.25
N GLN A 714 8.97 2.98 34.96
CA GLN A 714 8.82 1.79 35.80
C GLN A 714 8.88 0.52 34.93
N LEU A 715 9.42 -0.57 35.49
CA LEU A 715 9.28 -1.92 34.90
C LEU A 715 7.78 -2.21 34.74
N GLY A 716 7.23 -2.00 33.53
CA GLY A 716 5.79 -2.04 33.21
C GLY A 716 5.21 -0.79 32.53
N GLY A 717 6.06 0.15 32.10
CA GLY A 717 5.72 1.38 31.38
C GLY A 717 5.46 1.22 29.88
N ASP A 718 4.41 1.90 29.38
CA ASP A 718 3.88 1.97 27.99
C ASP A 718 3.16 0.74 27.46
N GLY A 719 1.89 0.55 27.86
CA GLY A 719 1.01 -0.44 27.20
C GLY A 719 0.33 -1.46 28.13
N ALA A 720 0.51 -1.39 29.45
CA ALA A 720 -0.09 -2.41 30.32
C ALA A 720 -1.62 -2.19 30.45
N LEU A 721 -2.37 -3.24 30.78
CA LEU A 721 -3.78 -3.08 31.18
C LEU A 721 -3.84 -2.52 32.60
N TRP A 722 -4.44 -1.35 32.75
CA TRP A 722 -4.68 -0.70 34.03
C TRP A 722 -6.17 -0.51 34.26
N PHE A 723 -6.54 -0.36 35.53
CA PHE A 723 -7.88 0.02 35.92
C PHE A 723 -7.92 0.92 37.15
N VAL A 724 -9.01 1.66 37.24
CA VAL A 724 -9.45 2.36 38.45
C VAL A 724 -10.90 1.99 38.71
N ARG A 725 -11.35 2.13 39.95
CA ARG A 725 -12.75 1.91 40.33
C ARG A 725 -13.31 3.08 41.11
N PHE A 726 -14.59 3.35 40.92
CA PHE A 726 -15.35 4.39 41.61
C PHE A 726 -16.47 3.77 42.44
N ASP A 727 -16.57 4.18 43.70
CA ASP A 727 -17.51 3.67 44.70
C ASP A 727 -18.72 4.59 44.97
N GLY A 728 -18.92 5.59 44.10
CA GLY A 728 -19.93 6.63 44.30
C GLY A 728 -19.41 7.86 45.05
N ALA A 729 -18.27 7.76 45.75
CA ALA A 729 -17.68 8.86 46.49
C ALA A 729 -16.25 9.20 46.03
N SER A 730 -15.43 8.20 45.73
CA SER A 730 -14.01 8.35 45.43
C SER A 730 -13.49 7.36 44.40
N TRP A 731 -12.49 7.79 43.63
CA TRP A 731 -11.72 6.92 42.74
C TRP A 731 -10.62 6.22 43.54
N SER A 732 -10.38 4.94 43.24
CA SER A 732 -9.20 4.23 43.72
C SER A 732 -7.91 4.77 43.10
N ASP A 733 -6.78 4.44 43.70
CA ASP A 733 -5.50 4.55 43.01
C ASP A 733 -5.49 3.63 41.77
N PRO A 734 -4.76 4.00 40.69
CA PRO A 734 -4.50 3.15 39.54
C PRO A 734 -3.95 1.78 39.94
N GLN A 735 -4.56 0.72 39.42
CA GLN A 735 -4.12 -0.66 39.63
C GLN A 735 -3.78 -1.31 38.28
N ARG A 736 -2.62 -1.97 38.23
CA ARG A 736 -2.20 -2.75 37.06
C ARG A 736 -2.82 -4.14 37.14
N VAL A 737 -3.33 -4.65 36.02
CA VAL A 737 -3.63 -6.08 35.89
C VAL A 737 -2.30 -6.80 35.67
N SER A 738 -1.95 -7.68 36.60
CA SER A 738 -0.64 -8.36 36.60
C SER A 738 -0.46 -9.19 35.33
N ASP A 739 0.73 -9.08 34.73
CA ASP A 739 1.14 -9.86 33.55
C ASP A 739 0.25 -9.71 32.31
N VAL A 740 -0.59 -8.68 32.26
CA VAL A 740 -1.40 -8.32 31.09
C VAL A 740 -0.85 -7.04 30.48
N GLY A 741 -0.42 -7.15 29.23
CA GLY A 741 -0.12 -5.99 28.42
C GLY A 741 -0.99 -5.96 27.18
N ILE A 742 -1.25 -4.75 26.70
CA ILE A 742 -2.22 -4.46 25.67
C ILE A 742 -1.66 -3.43 24.68
N SER A 743 -2.10 -3.53 23.43
CA SER A 743 -1.98 -2.47 22.44
C SER A 743 -3.36 -1.84 22.21
N GLY A 744 -3.41 -0.56 21.88
CA GLY A 744 -4.68 0.11 21.62
C GLY A 744 -5.62 0.19 22.82
N SER A 745 -6.92 -0.08 22.59
CA SER A 745 -8.00 0.22 23.52
C SER A 745 -8.73 -1.04 23.97
N PRO A 746 -8.90 -1.28 25.28
CA PRO A 746 -9.64 -2.45 25.76
C PRO A 746 -11.17 -2.28 25.62
N ALA A 747 -11.89 -3.39 25.66
CA ALA A 747 -13.35 -3.45 25.75
C ALA A 747 -13.76 -4.34 26.94
N ALA A 748 -14.46 -3.76 27.91
CA ALA A 748 -14.86 -4.47 29.13
C ALA A 748 -16.37 -4.73 29.16
N VAL A 749 -16.75 -5.92 29.60
CA VAL A 749 -18.14 -6.38 29.68
C VAL A 749 -18.32 -7.31 30.89
N VAL A 750 -19.53 -7.34 31.45
CA VAL A 750 -19.88 -8.34 32.47
C VAL A 750 -20.63 -9.49 31.80
N PHE A 751 -20.16 -10.72 32.04
CA PHE A 751 -20.77 -11.95 31.55
C PHE A 751 -20.68 -13.02 32.64
N ASP A 752 -21.80 -13.71 32.91
CA ASP A 752 -21.91 -14.78 33.91
C ASP A 752 -21.30 -14.40 35.29
N ASP A 753 -21.70 -13.24 35.83
CA ASP A 753 -21.23 -12.68 37.09
C ASP A 753 -19.69 -12.47 37.18
N ALA A 754 -19.00 -12.37 36.04
CA ALA A 754 -17.58 -12.04 35.97
C ALA A 754 -17.30 -10.87 35.01
N LEU A 755 -16.20 -10.16 35.25
CA LEU A 755 -15.70 -9.12 34.36
C LEU A 755 -14.78 -9.72 33.30
N TYR A 756 -15.11 -9.51 32.03
CA TYR A 756 -14.27 -9.83 30.89
C TYR A 756 -13.70 -8.53 30.33
N VAL A 757 -12.39 -8.48 30.12
CA VAL A 757 -11.71 -7.36 29.47
C VAL A 757 -11.02 -7.89 28.24
N LEU A 758 -11.60 -7.61 27.07
CA LEU A 758 -11.05 -7.97 25.78
C LEU A 758 -10.07 -6.88 25.33
N HIS A 759 -8.97 -7.26 24.71
CA HIS A 759 -7.95 -6.31 24.30
C HIS A 759 -7.03 -6.88 23.23
N ASP A 760 -6.42 -6.00 22.45
CA ASP A 760 -5.32 -6.35 21.57
C ASP A 760 -4.10 -6.62 22.45
N GLY A 761 -3.34 -7.69 22.17
CA GLY A 761 -2.18 -8.07 23.00
C GLY A 761 -1.05 -7.02 23.00
N TRP A 762 -0.21 -7.03 24.05
CA TRP A 762 0.97 -6.15 24.18
C TRP A 762 1.97 -6.30 23.04
N GLU A 763 2.17 -7.54 22.62
CA GLU A 763 3.01 -7.83 21.48
C GLU A 763 2.29 -7.17 20.32
N ASN A 764 2.82 -6.07 19.79
CA ASN A 764 2.23 -5.30 18.70
C ASN A 764 1.98 -6.16 17.43
N ILE A 765 2.04 -7.50 17.48
CA ILE A 765 1.76 -8.55 16.48
C ILE A 765 0.41 -8.28 15.75
N PRO A 766 0.33 -8.10 14.43
CA PRO A 766 -0.75 -8.47 13.55
C PRO A 766 -0.82 -9.95 13.53
N SER A 767 -2.02 -10.46 13.69
CA SER A 767 -2.21 -11.78 14.24
C SER A 767 -1.99 -11.86 15.74
N ALA A 768 -1.71 -10.76 16.47
CA ALA A 768 -2.03 -10.72 17.89
C ALA A 768 -3.51 -11.09 17.91
N PRO A 769 -3.83 -12.22 18.52
CA PRO A 769 -5.21 -12.54 18.66
C PRO A 769 -5.81 -11.47 19.56
N LEU A 770 -7.10 -11.27 19.42
CA LEU A 770 -7.80 -10.67 20.53
C LEU A 770 -7.55 -11.53 21.78
N TRP A 771 -7.20 -10.90 22.89
CA TRP A 771 -7.04 -11.55 24.19
C TRP A 771 -8.21 -11.15 25.09
N TYR A 772 -8.42 -11.92 26.15
CA TYR A 772 -9.34 -11.55 27.20
C TYR A 772 -8.83 -12.00 28.56
N SER A 773 -8.93 -11.07 29.50
CA SER A 773 -8.68 -11.29 30.92
C SER A 773 -10.00 -11.36 31.69
N VAL A 774 -10.10 -12.29 32.64
CA VAL A 774 -11.33 -12.52 33.43
C VAL A 774 -11.09 -12.20 34.90
N PHE A 775 -11.99 -11.45 35.52
CA PHE A 775 -12.00 -11.16 36.95
C PHE A 775 -13.30 -11.67 37.59
N ASP A 776 -13.17 -12.61 38.53
CA ASP A 776 -14.30 -13.32 39.17
C ASP A 776 -14.87 -12.59 40.41
N GLY A 777 -14.46 -11.35 40.65
CA GLY A 777 -14.80 -10.59 41.87
C GLY A 777 -13.77 -10.70 42.98
N SER A 778 -12.86 -11.67 42.91
CA SER A 778 -11.75 -11.82 43.85
C SER A 778 -10.39 -11.74 43.17
N ASP A 779 -10.18 -12.55 42.13
CA ASP A 779 -8.88 -12.77 41.52
C ASP A 779 -8.96 -12.60 40.00
N TRP A 780 -7.84 -12.15 39.40
CA TRP A 780 -7.66 -12.16 37.95
C TRP A 780 -7.21 -13.55 37.52
N GLN A 781 -7.92 -14.10 36.54
CA GLN A 781 -7.53 -15.32 35.85
C GLN A 781 -6.37 -15.02 34.88
N PRO A 782 -5.60 -16.04 34.47
CA PRO A 782 -4.58 -15.87 33.43
C PRO A 782 -5.21 -15.33 32.14
N ASP A 783 -4.47 -14.48 31.44
CA ASP A 783 -4.89 -13.92 30.16
C ASP A 783 -5.02 -15.02 29.09
N LEU A 784 -6.10 -15.00 28.32
CA LEU A 784 -6.44 -16.05 27.36
C LEU A 784 -6.63 -15.50 25.97
N GLN A 785 -6.12 -16.23 24.99
CA GLN A 785 -6.30 -15.93 23.57
C GLN A 785 -7.72 -16.26 23.10
N VAL A 786 -8.32 -15.37 22.31
CA VAL A 786 -9.52 -15.66 21.50
C VAL A 786 -9.07 -16.43 20.23
N PRO A 787 -9.46 -17.71 20.06
CA PRO A 787 -8.85 -18.59 19.06
C PRO A 787 -9.07 -18.19 17.58
N ASN A 788 -10.14 -17.45 17.30
CA ASN A 788 -10.61 -17.16 15.94
C ASN A 788 -10.46 -15.69 15.53
N ALA A 789 -9.68 -14.89 16.28
CA ALA A 789 -9.62 -13.43 16.15
C ALA A 789 -8.21 -12.92 15.79
N ALA A 790 -7.49 -13.60 14.91
CA ALA A 790 -6.11 -13.24 14.58
C ALA A 790 -6.06 -11.94 13.76
N GLY A 791 -5.43 -10.90 14.31
CA GLY A 791 -5.32 -9.60 13.64
C GLY A 791 -6.59 -8.75 13.74
N ALA A 792 -7.52 -9.17 14.61
CA ALA A 792 -8.60 -8.31 15.08
C ALA A 792 -8.02 -7.05 15.72
N THR A 793 -8.59 -5.89 15.41
CA THR A 793 -8.26 -4.64 16.10
C THR A 793 -9.52 -3.95 16.59
N GLY A 794 -9.37 -3.16 17.66
CA GLY A 794 -10.42 -2.28 18.13
C GLY A 794 -11.67 -3.02 18.61
N PRO A 795 -11.57 -3.89 19.64
CA PRO A 795 -12.72 -4.65 20.11
C PRO A 795 -13.83 -3.75 20.68
N ALA A 796 -15.07 -4.22 20.55
CA ALA A 796 -16.23 -3.75 21.31
C ALA A 796 -16.98 -4.95 21.85
N ALA A 797 -17.43 -4.89 23.10
CA ALA A 797 -18.06 -6.03 23.76
C ALA A 797 -19.37 -5.66 24.45
N ALA A 798 -20.35 -6.57 24.38
CA ALA A 798 -21.62 -6.47 25.08
C ALA A 798 -22.19 -7.87 25.34
N THR A 799 -22.95 -8.02 26.43
CA THR A 799 -23.71 -9.25 26.70
C THR A 799 -25.14 -9.06 26.23
N PHE A 800 -25.62 -9.98 25.40
CA PHE A 800 -26.98 -10.00 24.86
C PHE A 800 -27.49 -11.45 24.82
N ASP A 801 -28.70 -11.70 25.33
CA ASP A 801 -29.31 -13.03 25.40
C ASP A 801 -28.36 -14.14 25.93
N ASP A 802 -27.79 -13.92 27.12
CA ASP A 802 -26.85 -14.84 27.79
C ASP A 802 -25.62 -15.21 26.94
N THR A 803 -25.25 -14.35 26.00
CA THR A 803 -24.09 -14.52 25.12
C THR A 803 -23.24 -13.25 25.14
N LEU A 804 -21.93 -13.39 25.28
CA LEU A 804 -20.99 -12.28 25.13
C LEU A 804 -20.68 -12.12 23.64
N TYR A 805 -21.00 -10.95 23.09
CA TYR A 805 -20.64 -10.54 21.74
C TYR A 805 -19.38 -9.70 21.77
N CYS A 806 -18.45 -10.01 20.86
CA CYS A 806 -17.29 -9.19 20.57
C CYS A 806 -17.29 -8.83 19.09
N LEU A 807 -17.36 -7.53 18.77
CA LEU A 807 -17.18 -7.03 17.41
C LEU A 807 -15.80 -6.41 17.26
N HIS A 808 -15.17 -6.63 16.11
CA HIS A 808 -13.80 -6.18 15.82
C HIS A 808 -13.61 -5.91 14.32
N GLN A 809 -12.52 -5.22 13.98
CA GLN A 809 -12.12 -4.93 12.60
C GLN A 809 -11.13 -5.99 12.12
N THR A 810 -11.33 -6.52 10.90
CA THR A 810 -10.26 -7.25 10.22
C THR A 810 -9.25 -6.28 9.60
N PRO A 811 -7.97 -6.66 9.44
CA PRO A 811 -6.96 -5.74 8.93
C PRO A 811 -7.24 -5.23 7.50
N ALA A 812 -7.03 -3.93 7.29
CA ALA A 812 -6.79 -3.36 5.97
C ALA A 812 -5.35 -3.68 5.51
N GLN A 813 -5.13 -3.78 4.19
CA GLN A 813 -3.86 -4.04 3.47
C GLN A 813 -2.80 -4.86 4.23
N ALA A 814 -2.71 -6.17 3.96
CA ALA A 814 -1.65 -7.00 4.55
C ALA A 814 -0.25 -6.48 4.13
N PRO A 815 0.66 -6.20 5.07
CA PRO A 815 2.02 -5.76 4.76
C PRO A 815 2.73 -6.83 3.95
N SER A 816 3.33 -6.39 2.84
CA SER A 816 4.15 -7.25 1.99
C SER A 816 5.41 -7.68 2.75
N ILE A 817 5.76 -8.96 2.69
CA ILE A 817 7.02 -9.46 3.26
C ILE A 817 8.25 -8.78 2.65
N GLU A 818 8.12 -8.32 1.40
CA GLU A 818 9.12 -7.53 0.70
C GLU A 818 9.30 -6.14 1.33
N ALA A 819 8.19 -5.44 1.61
CA ALA A 819 8.22 -4.15 2.28
C ALA A 819 8.79 -4.27 3.70
N VAL A 820 8.40 -5.32 4.43
CA VAL A 820 8.96 -5.68 5.74
C VAL A 820 10.47 -5.88 5.67
N ARG A 821 10.96 -6.66 4.69
CA ARG A 821 12.39 -6.86 4.48
C ARG A 821 13.11 -5.54 4.24
N ILE A 822 12.56 -4.70 3.37
CA ILE A 822 13.14 -3.41 3.02
C ILE A 822 13.25 -2.52 4.26
N LEU A 823 12.17 -2.40 5.04
CA LEU A 823 12.16 -1.63 6.28
C LEU A 823 13.16 -2.19 7.30
N TYR A 824 13.32 -3.51 7.41
CA TYR A 824 14.34 -4.13 8.26
C TYR A 824 15.77 -3.77 7.83
N ILE A 825 16.06 -3.90 6.53
CA ILE A 825 17.40 -3.63 5.97
C ILE A 825 17.72 -2.14 6.02
N ALA A 826 16.74 -1.31 5.73
CA ALA A 826 16.91 0.11 5.55
C ALA A 826 16.89 0.89 6.86
N SER A 827 16.31 0.36 7.94
CA SER A 827 16.12 1.13 9.17
C SER A 827 17.44 1.65 9.77
N PRO A 828 17.52 2.93 10.17
CA PRO A 828 18.70 3.53 10.81
C PRO A 828 18.98 2.93 12.19
N THR A 829 17.94 2.59 12.92
CA THR A 829 18.00 1.95 14.24
C THR A 829 17.95 0.43 14.10
N ALA A 830 18.28 -0.28 15.19
CA ALA A 830 18.06 -1.72 15.23
C ALA A 830 16.56 -1.96 15.26
N VAL A 831 16.06 -2.82 14.37
CA VAL A 831 14.65 -3.22 14.35
C VAL A 831 14.58 -4.71 14.62
N GLU A 832 13.75 -5.06 15.59
CA GLU A 832 13.52 -6.45 15.96
C GLU A 832 12.45 -7.06 15.04
N LEU A 833 12.62 -8.33 14.65
CA LEU A 833 11.69 -9.01 13.72
C LEU A 833 10.32 -9.25 14.34
N ASP A 834 10.23 -9.31 15.67
CA ASP A 834 8.97 -9.32 16.41
C ASP A 834 8.13 -8.08 16.06
N GLY A 835 8.76 -6.90 15.92
CA GLY A 835 8.23 -5.62 15.44
C GLY A 835 7.56 -5.68 14.07
N PHE A 836 8.07 -6.53 13.18
CA PHE A 836 7.56 -6.70 11.81
C PHE A 836 6.51 -7.80 11.70
N ALA A 837 6.70 -8.88 12.44
CA ALA A 837 5.63 -9.81 12.75
C ALA A 837 4.53 -9.11 13.58
N ALA A 838 4.79 -7.86 14.03
CA ALA A 838 4.06 -6.75 14.69
C ALA A 838 3.40 -5.63 13.80
N LEU A 839 3.16 -5.83 12.49
CA LEU A 839 2.29 -4.95 11.65
C LEU A 839 0.79 -5.31 11.32
N PRO A 840 -0.26 -4.65 11.86
CA PRO A 840 -1.69 -4.91 11.57
C PRO A 840 -1.97 -5.42 10.12
N GLY A 841 -2.43 -6.67 9.97
CA GLY A 841 -2.64 -7.33 8.67
C GLY A 841 -1.58 -8.32 8.20
N SER A 842 -0.40 -8.40 8.84
CA SER A 842 0.62 -9.39 8.45
C SER A 842 0.09 -10.81 8.62
N ARG A 843 0.24 -11.62 7.56
CA ARG A 843 -0.09 -13.05 7.56
C ARG A 843 1.12 -13.92 7.89
N THR A 844 2.28 -13.33 8.25
CA THR A 844 3.53 -14.04 8.47
C THR A 844 3.91 -14.06 9.95
N PRO A 845 3.64 -15.16 10.69
CA PRO A 845 4.07 -15.35 12.07
C PRO A 845 5.59 -15.20 12.25
N LEU A 846 6.02 -14.73 13.42
CA LEU A 846 7.43 -14.52 13.76
C LEU A 846 8.35 -15.71 13.45
N PRO A 847 7.99 -16.99 13.72
CA PRO A 847 8.84 -18.12 13.35
C PRO A 847 9.12 -18.21 11.85
N LEU A 848 8.10 -17.98 11.01
CA LEU A 848 8.25 -17.99 9.56
C LEU A 848 9.02 -16.76 9.08
N LEU A 849 8.76 -15.58 9.65
CA LEU A 849 9.52 -14.37 9.33
C LEU A 849 11.01 -14.52 9.68
N THR A 850 11.31 -15.15 10.82
CA THR A 850 12.68 -15.47 11.24
C THR A 850 13.35 -16.45 10.29
N GLU A 851 12.61 -17.45 9.80
CA GLU A 851 13.09 -18.37 8.77
C GLU A 851 13.40 -17.64 7.46
N PHE A 852 12.49 -16.77 7.00
CA PHE A 852 12.69 -15.94 5.81
C PHE A 852 13.93 -15.04 5.95
N ALA A 853 14.03 -14.30 7.05
CA ALA A 853 15.16 -13.42 7.34
C ALA A 853 16.49 -14.16 7.41
N SER A 854 16.50 -15.38 7.98
CA SER A 854 17.69 -16.22 8.05
C SER A 854 18.07 -16.81 6.69
N ARG A 855 17.07 -17.26 5.90
CA ARG A 855 17.27 -17.85 4.58
C ARG A 855 17.84 -16.85 3.58
N GLU A 856 17.38 -15.60 3.66
CA GLU A 856 17.82 -14.52 2.78
C GLU A 856 18.95 -13.67 3.39
N ASP A 857 19.40 -13.98 4.61
CA ASP A 857 20.49 -13.29 5.30
C ASP A 857 20.27 -11.77 5.44
N TRP A 858 19.06 -11.38 5.88
CA TRP A 858 18.69 -9.97 6.07
C TRP A 858 19.68 -9.19 6.96
N PRO A 859 20.23 -9.75 8.05
CA PRO A 859 21.23 -9.04 8.86
C PRO A 859 22.50 -8.65 8.08
N GLU A 860 23.00 -9.52 7.22
CA GLU A 860 24.16 -9.22 6.38
C GLU A 860 23.80 -8.22 5.27
N GLN A 861 22.60 -8.30 4.69
CA GLN A 861 22.11 -7.29 3.75
C GLN A 861 22.05 -5.90 4.39
N ARG A 862 21.50 -5.81 5.61
CA ARG A 862 21.49 -4.58 6.43
C ARG A 862 22.91 -4.06 6.67
N ASN A 863 23.82 -4.93 7.08
CA ASN A 863 25.22 -4.57 7.33
C ASN A 863 25.91 -4.00 6.08
N ARG A 864 25.71 -4.64 4.92
CA ARG A 864 26.24 -4.16 3.62
C ARG A 864 25.68 -2.80 3.24
N TYR A 865 24.37 -2.62 3.36
CA TYR A 865 23.69 -1.36 3.04
C TYR A 865 24.23 -0.21 3.88
N TRP A 866 24.23 -0.35 5.21
CA TRP A 866 24.70 0.70 6.11
C TRP A 866 26.22 0.94 6.07
N THR A 867 27.01 -0.09 5.74
CA THR A 867 28.44 0.09 5.44
C THR A 867 28.66 0.91 4.17
N ALA A 868 27.85 0.70 3.14
CA ALA A 868 27.93 1.48 1.90
C ALA A 868 27.46 2.92 2.12
N MET A 869 26.37 3.12 2.86
CA MET A 869 25.85 4.45 3.20
C MET A 869 26.90 5.28 3.96
N SER A 870 27.54 4.67 4.95
CA SER A 870 28.62 5.31 5.75
C SER A 870 29.91 5.61 4.97
N ARG A 871 30.13 4.98 3.80
CA ARG A 871 31.30 5.24 2.94
C ARG A 871 31.06 6.36 1.92
N ARG A 872 29.81 6.63 1.55
CA ARG A 872 29.45 7.69 0.61
C ARG A 872 29.72 9.09 1.20
N SER A 873 29.60 9.23 2.52
CA SER A 873 30.01 10.45 3.24
C SER A 873 31.36 10.21 3.95
N GLY A 874 32.39 10.95 3.59
CA GLY A 874 33.61 11.00 4.40
C GLY A 874 33.34 11.78 5.68
N ALA A 875 32.77 11.13 6.71
CA ALA A 875 32.27 11.71 7.96
C ALA A 875 31.18 12.80 7.77
N PRO A 876 30.14 12.87 8.63
CA PRO A 876 29.14 13.94 8.58
C PRO A 876 29.85 15.29 8.68
N ARG A 877 29.81 16.08 7.60
CA ARG A 877 30.37 17.43 7.62
C ARG A 877 29.30 18.35 8.19
N PRO A 878 29.60 19.17 9.23
CA PRO A 878 28.62 20.10 9.76
C PRO A 878 28.08 20.98 8.62
N PRO A 879 26.77 21.30 8.63
CA PRO A 879 26.14 22.08 7.58
C PRO A 879 26.89 23.40 7.37
N ARG A 880 27.14 23.76 6.10
CA ARG A 880 27.80 25.04 5.79
C ARG A 880 26.85 26.17 6.16
N ARG A 881 27.23 26.90 7.21
CA ARG A 881 26.56 28.10 7.74
C ARG A 881 26.25 29.16 6.69
#